data_AF-A0A498KQZ8-F1
#
_entry.id   AF-A0A498KQZ8-F1
#
_cell.length_a   1.000
_cell.length_b   1.000
_cell.length_c   1.000
_cell.angle_alpha   90.00
_cell.angle_beta   90.00
_cell.angle_gamma   90.00
#
_symmetry.space_group_name_H-M   'P 1'
#
loop_
_entity.id
_entity.type
_entity.pdbx_description
1 polymer ?
#
loop_
_entity_poly.entity_id
_entity_poly.type
_entity_poly.pdbx_seq_one_letter_code
_entity_poly.pdbx_strand_id
1 'polypeptide(L)'
;MSTASIFRLLLLHFSLSTVLAAHSQPLTSPYLSPNTIHPNYQNMFNSFKIFIYNSNSTFPFTSPSQSLFYTRLQDSHFPTENPEKAHLFFVPFPSDLPPRSVSRLIRSLRTELPYWNRTLGADHFYLSCTGIGYESDRNLVELKKNSVQISCFPTPAGKFIPHKDISLPPVPSTPAPKTNTTSFLGYAKFDWVKESTLVKELSSDPDFLIESKPSDLNTFADRLGRSKFCLFEYGGGDVSGIGEALCFGCVPVVITDRPIHDLPFSDVLRWQEIALFVGRRGGVVTDLKRVLGRACWERHEKMRQLGVAASRHFMWNETPEPFDSFYTLMYQLWLRRHTVRYVRRESPRADKSNRGDRFDLLFDYLKILELEEPIAQMKIIHVAGTKGKGSTCTFTESILRHCGFRTGLFTSPHLIDVRERFRLDGVDINEEKFLAYFWWCFERLEEKATDDIPMPTYFRFLALLAFKIFAAEQVDVAILEVGLGGRFDATNVVQAPVVCGISSLGYDHMEILGNTLGAIAGEKAGIFKSRVPAFTVPQPDEAMRVLEEKASRLDVPLQLVRPLDPNMLNGLKLGLEGEHQYVNAGLAIALSSTWLQRTGHLEYPEHSTSLPEQYIKGLTAKVSLQGRAQIVPDRFINSESPEDLVFYLDGAHSPESMEICARWFSHSVQPPGTSRSSHDWVQRHPIETVRKNSEQILLFNCMSVRDPQLLLPNLMKTCASHGVYFKKALFVPNTSVNHKVGSHSLPPTDSQVDLSWQFALQKVWENLMMGNKGGDDNSAGTVREELTDDKEIAIKSCENSAVFPSLPSAIQWLRDSVRQSKSVRFQVMPVFRRLVYFVFHFHGTKVYISGPCNWFVTSCWRCVEIHQEMRRTTKLKPPICKSVELHDFLYSLGKSHERF
;
A
#
# COMPACT_ATOMS: atom_id res chain seq x y z
N MET A 1 -31.54 -16.64 45.14
CA MET A 1 -30.53 -17.29 44.27
C MET A 1 -29.82 -18.33 45.10
N SER A 2 -29.86 -19.61 44.71
CA SER A 2 -29.36 -20.70 45.56
C SER A 2 -27.83 -20.82 45.50
N THR A 3 -27.27 -21.30 46.61
CA THR A 3 -25.84 -21.58 46.84
C THR A 3 -25.19 -22.48 45.78
N ALA A 4 -25.97 -23.17 44.95
CA ALA A 4 -25.50 -23.99 43.83
C ALA A 4 -24.98 -23.18 42.63
N SER A 5 -25.40 -21.93 42.43
CA SER A 5 -24.90 -21.09 41.32
C SER A 5 -23.53 -20.48 41.57
N ILE A 6 -23.18 -20.27 42.84
CA ILE A 6 -21.87 -19.70 43.24
C ILE A 6 -20.77 -20.77 43.14
N PHE A 7 -21.10 -22.04 43.44
CA PHE A 7 -20.17 -23.15 43.31
C PHE A 7 -19.80 -23.48 41.85
N ARG A 8 -20.73 -23.28 40.89
CA ARG A 8 -20.46 -23.46 39.45
C ARG A 8 -19.59 -22.35 38.87
N LEU A 9 -19.70 -21.10 39.37
CA LEU A 9 -18.82 -20.01 38.93
C LEU A 9 -17.38 -20.16 39.46
N LEU A 10 -17.21 -20.65 40.69
CA LEU A 10 -15.89 -20.86 41.29
C LEU A 10 -15.11 -22.02 40.65
N LEU A 11 -15.77 -23.09 40.20
CA LEU A 11 -15.16 -24.19 39.44
C LEU A 11 -14.70 -23.79 38.03
N LEU A 12 -15.36 -22.80 37.41
CA LEU A 12 -14.96 -22.21 36.13
C LEU A 12 -13.73 -21.28 36.25
N HIS A 13 -13.51 -20.67 37.42
CA HIS A 13 -12.30 -19.87 37.67
C HIS A 13 -11.09 -20.72 38.10
N PHE A 14 -11.29 -21.83 38.82
CA PHE A 14 -10.17 -22.70 39.22
C PHE A 14 -9.64 -23.61 38.08
N SER A 15 -10.49 -23.98 37.12
CA SER A 15 -10.08 -24.75 35.93
C SER A 15 -9.35 -23.92 34.86
N LEU A 16 -9.53 -22.58 34.85
CA LEU A 16 -8.76 -21.68 33.99
C LEU A 16 -7.37 -21.33 34.56
N SER A 17 -7.19 -21.43 35.88
CA SER A 17 -5.98 -20.96 36.56
C SER A 17 -4.87 -22.03 36.67
N THR A 18 -5.21 -23.31 36.52
CA THR A 18 -4.28 -24.43 36.74
C THR A 18 -3.58 -24.94 35.47
N VAL A 19 -3.88 -24.38 34.30
CA VAL A 19 -3.15 -24.66 33.05
C VAL A 19 -1.94 -23.73 32.87
N LEU A 20 -1.75 -22.75 33.76
CA LEU A 20 -0.64 -21.78 33.74
C LEU A 20 0.43 -22.09 34.80
N ALA A 21 0.94 -23.33 34.86
CA ALA A 21 2.18 -23.64 35.59
C ALA A 21 2.70 -25.05 35.29
N ALA A 22 3.07 -25.35 34.03
CA ALA A 22 3.99 -26.46 33.74
C ALA A 22 4.55 -26.35 32.31
N HIS A 23 5.88 -26.28 32.23
CA HIS A 23 6.73 -26.49 31.05
C HIS A 23 6.78 -25.39 29.98
N SER A 24 7.89 -24.68 30.01
CA SER A 24 8.44 -23.76 29.01
C SER A 24 8.80 -24.47 27.70
N GLN A 25 7.89 -24.45 26.73
CA GLN A 25 8.15 -24.44 25.28
C GLN A 25 7.10 -23.54 24.61
N PRO A 26 7.42 -22.78 23.55
CA PRO A 26 6.42 -21.96 22.88
C PRO A 26 5.39 -22.89 22.21
N LEU A 27 4.15 -22.91 22.71
CA LEU A 27 3.07 -23.67 22.09
C LEU A 27 2.90 -23.22 20.63
N THR A 28 3.25 -24.10 19.70
CA THR A 28 2.97 -23.92 18.28
C THR A 28 1.45 -23.92 18.09
N SER A 29 0.92 -22.84 17.54
CA SER A 29 -0.52 -22.61 17.38
C SER A 29 -0.87 -22.52 15.89
N PRO A 30 -2.02 -23.07 15.44
CA PRO A 30 -2.41 -22.99 14.03
C PRO A 30 -2.85 -21.57 13.61
N TYR A 31 -2.90 -20.61 14.54
CA TYR A 31 -3.42 -19.27 14.32
C TYR A 31 -2.40 -18.28 13.77
N LEU A 32 -2.84 -17.41 12.85
CA LEU A 32 -2.04 -16.28 12.40
C LEU A 32 -1.66 -15.37 13.57
N SER A 33 -2.62 -15.10 14.46
CA SER A 33 -2.44 -14.24 15.65
C SER A 33 -2.88 -14.95 16.95
N PRO A 34 -2.05 -15.87 17.50
CA PRO A 34 -2.41 -16.70 18.66
C PRO A 34 -2.77 -15.87 19.91
N ASN A 35 -2.09 -14.74 20.10
CA ASN A 35 -2.25 -13.88 21.28
C ASN A 35 -3.54 -13.05 21.23
N THR A 36 -4.06 -12.75 20.03
CA THR A 36 -5.21 -11.86 19.86
C THR A 36 -6.50 -12.58 19.50
N ILE A 37 -6.44 -13.84 19.03
CA ILE A 37 -7.63 -14.54 18.56
C ILE A 37 -8.67 -14.70 19.67
N HIS A 38 -8.28 -15.14 20.87
CA HIS A 38 -9.18 -15.34 22.01
C HIS A 38 -9.85 -14.04 22.48
N PRO A 39 -9.12 -12.95 22.80
CA PRO A 39 -9.77 -11.71 23.24
C PRO A 39 -10.65 -11.08 22.14
N ASN A 40 -10.23 -11.15 20.87
CA ASN A 40 -11.03 -10.66 19.76
C ASN A 40 -12.29 -11.52 19.54
N TYR A 41 -12.19 -12.84 19.70
CA TYR A 41 -13.32 -13.75 19.60
C TYR A 41 -14.36 -13.44 20.66
N GLN A 42 -13.94 -13.21 21.91
CA GLN A 42 -14.85 -12.80 22.98
C GLN A 42 -15.52 -11.45 22.67
N ASN A 43 -14.76 -10.48 22.14
CA ASN A 43 -15.32 -9.19 21.76
C ASN A 43 -16.34 -9.31 20.62
N MET A 44 -16.04 -10.11 19.58
CA MET A 44 -17.01 -10.46 18.55
C MET A 44 -18.27 -11.07 19.17
N PHE A 45 -18.12 -12.11 19.98
CA PHE A 45 -19.24 -12.84 20.55
C PHE A 45 -20.17 -11.92 21.35
N ASN A 46 -19.61 -10.96 22.10
CA ASN A 46 -20.38 -10.08 22.97
C ASN A 46 -20.98 -8.86 22.24
N SER A 47 -20.26 -8.28 21.26
CA SER A 47 -20.62 -6.98 20.68
C SER A 47 -21.19 -7.06 19.27
N PHE A 48 -20.89 -8.11 18.50
CA PHE A 48 -21.18 -8.11 17.08
C PHE A 48 -22.69 -8.20 16.81
N LYS A 49 -23.17 -7.37 15.89
CA LYS A 49 -24.59 -7.27 15.53
C LYS A 49 -24.78 -7.14 14.04
N ILE A 50 -25.75 -7.87 13.50
CA ILE A 50 -26.03 -7.94 12.07
C ILE A 50 -27.50 -7.60 11.83
N PHE A 51 -27.78 -6.67 10.91
CA PHE A 51 -29.13 -6.43 10.44
C PHE A 51 -29.40 -7.29 9.20
N ILE A 52 -30.50 -8.03 9.17
CA ILE A 52 -30.88 -8.88 8.03
C ILE A 52 -32.00 -8.20 7.25
N TYR A 53 -31.74 -7.90 5.98
CA TYR A 53 -32.79 -7.39 5.09
C TYR A 53 -33.87 -8.46 4.88
N ASN A 54 -35.15 -8.07 4.92
CA ASN A 54 -36.28 -8.96 4.68
C ASN A 54 -36.19 -10.28 5.48
N SER A 55 -36.01 -10.17 6.80
CA SER A 55 -35.82 -11.30 7.73
C SER A 55 -36.88 -12.41 7.66
N ASN A 56 -38.08 -12.09 7.14
CA ASN A 56 -39.22 -13.00 7.06
C ASN A 56 -39.24 -13.84 5.77
N SER A 57 -38.30 -13.63 4.84
CA SER A 57 -38.23 -14.38 3.59
C SER A 57 -37.33 -15.61 3.73
N THR A 58 -37.81 -16.77 3.30
CA THR A 58 -37.00 -17.99 3.19
C THR A 58 -36.36 -18.07 1.81
N PHE A 59 -35.06 -18.39 1.76
CA PHE A 59 -34.29 -18.47 0.52
C PHE A 59 -33.73 -19.87 0.33
N PRO A 60 -33.97 -20.52 -0.83
CA PRO A 60 -33.33 -21.79 -1.13
C PRO A 60 -31.86 -21.56 -1.47
N PHE A 61 -30.96 -22.22 -0.72
CA PHE A 61 -29.54 -22.29 -1.05
C PHE A 61 -29.22 -23.68 -1.61
N THR A 62 -28.39 -23.71 -2.65
CA THR A 62 -28.05 -24.95 -3.37
C THR A 62 -26.92 -25.75 -2.70
N SER A 63 -26.15 -25.10 -1.81
CA SER A 63 -25.02 -25.72 -1.11
C SER A 63 -25.34 -25.99 0.36
N PRO A 64 -25.08 -27.20 0.90
CA PRO A 64 -25.34 -27.54 2.30
C PRO A 64 -24.69 -26.57 3.29
N SER A 65 -23.46 -26.13 3.03
CA SER A 65 -22.74 -25.21 3.91
C SER A 65 -23.33 -23.80 3.87
N GLN A 66 -23.91 -23.35 2.75
CA GLN A 66 -24.62 -22.06 2.69
C GLN A 66 -25.92 -22.11 3.48
N SER A 67 -26.70 -23.19 3.33
CA SER A 67 -27.93 -23.41 4.08
C SER A 67 -27.65 -23.43 5.58
N LEU A 68 -26.64 -24.20 6.01
CA LEU A 68 -26.22 -24.25 7.41
C LEU A 68 -25.80 -22.88 7.92
N PHE A 69 -24.94 -22.16 7.20
CA PHE A 69 -24.52 -20.82 7.62
C PHE A 69 -25.70 -19.86 7.80
N TYR A 70 -26.63 -19.83 6.84
CA TYR A 70 -27.79 -18.93 6.90
C TYR A 70 -28.73 -19.30 8.05
N THR A 71 -29.09 -20.58 8.21
CA THR A 71 -29.93 -21.04 9.32
C THR A 71 -29.29 -20.72 10.67
N ARG A 72 -27.99 -21.00 10.84
CA ARG A 72 -27.27 -20.66 12.09
C ARG A 72 -27.18 -19.16 12.33
N LEU A 73 -27.04 -18.35 11.28
CA LEU A 73 -27.06 -16.90 11.42
C LEU A 73 -28.41 -16.43 11.97
N GLN A 74 -29.52 -16.95 11.43
CA GLN A 74 -30.87 -16.60 11.89
C GLN A 74 -31.14 -17.03 13.34
N ASP A 75 -30.69 -18.23 13.73
CA ASP A 75 -30.93 -18.78 15.07
C ASP A 75 -29.97 -18.23 16.14
N SER A 76 -28.92 -17.50 15.75
CA SER A 76 -27.91 -16.97 16.66
C SER A 76 -28.33 -15.66 17.36
N HIS A 77 -27.50 -15.17 18.28
CA HIS A 77 -27.69 -13.90 18.97
C HIS A 77 -27.11 -12.68 18.22
N PHE A 78 -26.51 -12.88 17.05
CA PHE A 78 -25.92 -11.82 16.22
C PHE A 78 -26.96 -10.94 15.51
N PRO A 79 -28.09 -11.46 14.99
CA PRO A 79 -29.13 -10.64 14.38
C PRO A 79 -29.66 -9.55 15.33
N THR A 80 -30.00 -8.40 14.76
CA THR A 80 -30.69 -7.31 15.45
C THR A 80 -31.78 -6.72 14.57
N GLU A 81 -32.93 -6.40 15.18
CA GLU A 81 -34.02 -5.68 14.51
C GLU A 81 -33.75 -4.18 14.39
N ASN A 82 -32.78 -3.65 15.16
CA ASN A 82 -32.43 -2.24 15.12
C ASN A 82 -31.21 -2.01 14.20
N PRO A 83 -31.40 -1.43 13.01
CA PRO A 83 -30.31 -1.22 12.05
C PRO A 83 -29.24 -0.24 12.54
N GLU A 84 -29.55 0.67 13.47
CA GLU A 84 -28.56 1.59 14.06
C GLU A 84 -27.59 0.90 15.02
N LYS A 85 -27.94 -0.29 15.52
CA LYS A 85 -27.06 -1.12 16.35
C LYS A 85 -26.24 -2.10 15.51
N ALA A 86 -26.48 -2.18 14.21
CA ALA A 86 -25.85 -3.17 13.35
C ALA A 86 -24.43 -2.74 12.94
N HIS A 87 -23.51 -3.70 13.00
CA HIS A 87 -22.13 -3.55 12.54
C HIS A 87 -21.99 -3.94 11.06
N LEU A 88 -22.82 -4.88 10.59
CA LEU A 88 -22.92 -5.31 9.20
C LEU A 88 -24.38 -5.57 8.81
N PHE A 89 -24.64 -5.55 7.51
CA PHE A 89 -25.94 -5.79 6.92
C PHE A 89 -25.91 -7.02 6.01
N PHE A 90 -26.77 -8.00 6.28
CA PHE A 90 -26.89 -9.19 5.44
C PHE A 90 -27.95 -9.01 4.36
N VAL A 91 -27.56 -9.22 3.11
CA VAL A 91 -28.43 -9.13 1.93
C VAL A 91 -28.79 -10.53 1.46
N PRO A 92 -29.98 -11.04 1.78
CA PRO A 92 -30.34 -12.39 1.42
C PRO A 92 -30.92 -12.44 0.00
N PHE A 93 -30.46 -13.43 -0.78
CA PHE A 93 -31.06 -13.83 -2.04
C PHE A 93 -30.68 -15.27 -2.38
N PRO A 94 -31.45 -15.97 -3.24
CA PRO A 94 -31.16 -17.35 -3.64
C PRO A 94 -29.82 -17.46 -4.38
N SER A 95 -29.08 -18.55 -4.17
CA SER A 95 -27.77 -18.76 -4.79
C SER A 95 -27.79 -18.86 -6.31
N ASP A 96 -28.93 -19.26 -6.88
CA ASP A 96 -29.18 -19.42 -8.31
C ASP A 96 -29.81 -18.18 -8.97
N LEU A 97 -30.01 -17.11 -8.19
CA LEU A 97 -30.68 -15.92 -8.69
C LEU A 97 -29.87 -15.31 -9.85
N PRO A 98 -30.47 -15.14 -11.04
CA PRO A 98 -29.75 -14.60 -12.19
C PRO A 98 -29.16 -13.23 -11.87
N PRO A 99 -27.96 -12.90 -12.39
CA PRO A 99 -27.30 -11.63 -12.12
C PRO A 99 -28.19 -10.39 -12.37
N ARG A 100 -29.00 -10.42 -13.44
CA ARG A 100 -29.99 -9.35 -13.71
C ARG A 100 -31.02 -9.19 -12.59
N SER A 101 -31.45 -10.28 -11.98
CA SER A 101 -32.40 -10.26 -10.86
C SER A 101 -31.72 -9.79 -9.57
N VAL A 102 -30.47 -10.18 -9.33
CA VAL A 102 -29.65 -9.63 -8.22
C VAL A 102 -29.47 -8.11 -8.40
N SER A 103 -29.19 -7.62 -9.61
CA SER A 103 -29.14 -6.18 -9.91
C SER A 103 -30.44 -5.46 -9.54
N ARG A 104 -31.60 -6.02 -9.91
CA ARG A 104 -32.91 -5.45 -9.55
C ARG A 104 -33.14 -5.43 -8.04
N LEU A 105 -32.73 -6.49 -7.33
CA LEU A 105 -32.80 -6.53 -5.87
C LEU A 105 -31.97 -5.41 -5.24
N ILE A 106 -30.71 -5.27 -5.64
CA ILE A 106 -29.84 -4.19 -5.14
C ILE A 106 -30.43 -2.82 -5.48
N ARG A 107 -31.01 -2.66 -6.68
CA ARG A 107 -31.73 -1.43 -7.04
C ARG A 107 -32.91 -1.15 -6.10
N SER A 108 -33.70 -2.16 -5.73
CA SER A 108 -34.81 -2.03 -4.77
C SER A 108 -34.31 -1.62 -3.39
N LEU A 109 -33.27 -2.29 -2.89
CA LEU A 109 -32.66 -1.98 -1.59
C LEU A 109 -32.15 -0.53 -1.54
N ARG A 110 -31.59 -0.03 -2.64
CA ARG A 110 -31.15 1.36 -2.77
C ARG A 110 -32.30 2.37 -2.71
N THR A 111 -33.47 2.02 -3.21
CA THR A 111 -34.63 2.93 -3.24
C THR A 111 -35.43 2.89 -1.96
N GLU A 112 -35.57 1.70 -1.37
CA GLU A 112 -36.49 1.46 -0.25
C GLU A 112 -35.81 1.59 1.11
N LEU A 113 -34.48 1.35 1.20
CA LEU A 113 -33.78 1.24 2.48
C LEU A 113 -32.49 2.08 2.48
N PRO A 114 -32.41 3.17 3.28
CA PRO A 114 -31.33 4.15 3.18
C PRO A 114 -29.94 3.62 3.60
N TYR A 115 -29.87 2.47 4.29
CA TYR A 115 -28.62 1.93 4.81
C TYR A 115 -27.64 1.46 3.72
N TRP A 116 -28.13 0.97 2.58
CA TRP A 116 -27.25 0.62 1.45
C TRP A 116 -26.50 1.85 0.93
N ASN A 117 -27.20 2.97 0.78
CA ASN A 117 -26.63 4.19 0.19
C ASN A 117 -25.63 4.89 1.13
N ARG A 118 -25.67 4.63 2.45
CA ARG A 118 -24.72 5.18 3.44
C ARG A 118 -23.26 4.82 3.11
N THR A 119 -23.05 3.59 2.68
CA THR A 119 -21.71 3.01 2.47
C THR A 119 -21.51 2.45 1.05
N LEU A 120 -22.54 2.54 0.20
CA LEU A 120 -22.62 1.86 -1.09
C LEU A 120 -22.46 0.34 -0.99
N GLY A 121 -22.94 -0.27 0.10
CA GLY A 121 -22.82 -1.70 0.32
C GLY A 121 -21.53 -2.14 1.01
N ALA A 122 -20.70 -1.22 1.51
CA ALA A 122 -19.40 -1.57 2.11
C ALA A 122 -19.52 -2.23 3.49
N ASP A 123 -20.58 -1.92 4.23
CA ASP A 123 -20.96 -2.61 5.48
C ASP A 123 -21.94 -3.77 5.21
N HIS A 124 -22.02 -4.25 3.97
CA HIS A 124 -22.91 -5.34 3.58
C HIS A 124 -22.15 -6.61 3.26
N PHE A 125 -22.82 -7.75 3.42
CA PHE A 125 -22.33 -9.04 2.96
C PHE A 125 -23.47 -9.89 2.39
N TYR A 126 -23.11 -10.86 1.55
CA TYR A 126 -24.06 -11.75 0.89
C TYR A 126 -23.45 -13.13 0.63
N LEU A 127 -24.31 -14.13 0.43
CA LEU A 127 -23.92 -15.50 0.09
C LEU A 127 -24.01 -15.71 -1.42
N SER A 128 -22.95 -16.23 -2.03
CA SER A 128 -22.95 -16.63 -3.45
C SER A 128 -21.92 -17.75 -3.68
N CYS A 129 -22.39 -19.00 -3.77
CA CYS A 129 -21.51 -20.18 -3.83
C CYS A 129 -20.54 -20.14 -5.01
N THR A 130 -21.03 -19.76 -6.19
CA THR A 130 -20.25 -19.66 -7.44
C THR A 130 -19.55 -18.31 -7.62
N GLY A 131 -19.82 -17.36 -6.73
CA GLY A 131 -19.36 -15.98 -6.80
C GLY A 131 -20.00 -15.16 -7.94
N ILE A 132 -20.09 -13.85 -7.70
CA ILE A 132 -20.54 -12.88 -8.71
C ILE A 132 -19.32 -12.40 -9.51
N GLY A 133 -19.46 -12.38 -10.84
CA GLY A 133 -18.42 -11.91 -11.76
C GLY A 133 -18.45 -10.40 -11.98
N TYR A 134 -17.53 -9.91 -12.83
CA TYR A 134 -17.53 -8.52 -13.28
C TYR A 134 -18.50 -8.33 -14.45
N GLU A 135 -19.78 -8.18 -14.14
CA GLU A 135 -20.79 -7.90 -15.15
C GLU A 135 -20.84 -6.41 -15.53
N SER A 136 -21.48 -6.09 -16.67
CA SER A 136 -21.63 -4.70 -17.14
C SER A 136 -22.65 -3.88 -16.34
N ASP A 137 -23.41 -4.51 -15.43
CA ASP A 137 -24.40 -3.83 -14.60
C ASP A 137 -23.76 -3.16 -13.38
N ARG A 138 -24.01 -1.87 -13.21
CA ARG A 138 -23.46 -1.05 -12.13
C ARG A 138 -23.76 -1.60 -10.73
N ASN A 139 -24.96 -2.12 -10.48
CA ASN A 139 -25.35 -2.60 -9.15
C ASN A 139 -24.58 -3.87 -8.77
N LEU A 140 -24.33 -4.75 -9.74
CA LEU A 140 -23.51 -5.95 -9.52
C LEU A 140 -22.05 -5.61 -9.32
N VAL A 141 -21.52 -4.64 -10.07
CA VAL A 141 -20.16 -4.15 -9.89
C VAL A 141 -19.99 -3.54 -8.50
N GLU A 142 -20.94 -2.73 -8.03
CA GLU A 142 -20.92 -2.13 -6.68
C GLU A 142 -21.05 -3.21 -5.59
N LEU A 143 -22.02 -4.13 -5.72
CA LEU A 143 -22.17 -5.28 -4.80
C LEU A 143 -20.88 -6.11 -4.73
N LYS A 144 -20.25 -6.43 -5.87
CA LYS A 144 -19.03 -7.23 -5.92
C LYS A 144 -17.82 -6.48 -5.37
N LYS A 145 -17.70 -5.19 -5.61
CA LYS A 145 -16.55 -4.39 -5.15
C LYS A 145 -16.64 -3.98 -3.68
N ASN A 146 -17.84 -3.68 -3.20
CA ASN A 146 -18.01 -3.07 -1.88
C ASN A 146 -18.41 -4.10 -0.83
N SER A 147 -19.34 -5.01 -1.13
CA SER A 147 -19.86 -5.93 -0.12
C SER A 147 -18.99 -7.18 0.02
N VAL A 148 -18.89 -7.73 1.23
CA VAL A 148 -18.18 -8.99 1.48
C VAL A 148 -18.96 -10.13 0.84
N GLN A 149 -18.36 -10.82 -0.14
CA GLN A 149 -18.94 -12.04 -0.69
C GLN A 149 -18.49 -13.23 0.18
N ILE A 150 -19.44 -14.08 0.56
CA ILE A 150 -19.16 -15.40 1.11
C ILE A 150 -19.45 -16.44 0.02
N SER A 151 -18.41 -17.13 -0.45
CA SER A 151 -18.50 -18.13 -1.53
C SER A 151 -18.00 -19.49 -1.10
N CYS A 152 -18.48 -20.54 -1.76
CA CYS A 152 -18.06 -21.91 -1.48
C CYS A 152 -16.60 -22.10 -1.89
N PHE A 153 -15.85 -22.85 -1.09
CA PHE A 153 -14.53 -23.30 -1.48
C PHE A 153 -14.61 -24.60 -2.31
N PRO A 154 -13.94 -24.69 -3.47
CA PRO A 154 -13.19 -23.63 -4.14
C PRO A 154 -14.10 -22.71 -4.95
N THR A 155 -13.79 -21.42 -4.94
CA THR A 155 -14.49 -20.41 -5.73
C THR A 155 -13.94 -20.41 -7.17
N PRO A 156 -14.80 -20.26 -8.20
CA PRO A 156 -14.33 -20.17 -9.59
C PRO A 156 -13.31 -19.05 -9.83
N ALA A 157 -12.43 -19.26 -10.80
CA ALA A 157 -11.35 -18.34 -11.13
C ALA A 157 -11.86 -16.92 -11.42
N GLY A 158 -11.18 -15.90 -10.90
CA GLY A 158 -11.52 -14.49 -11.13
C GLY A 158 -12.78 -14.00 -10.41
N LYS A 159 -13.43 -14.84 -9.59
CA LYS A 159 -14.64 -14.49 -8.84
C LYS A 159 -14.44 -14.37 -7.33
N PHE A 160 -13.19 -14.38 -6.86
CA PHE A 160 -12.83 -14.22 -5.44
C PHE A 160 -11.87 -13.04 -5.27
N ILE A 161 -12.13 -12.17 -4.30
CA ILE A 161 -11.28 -11.02 -3.97
C ILE A 161 -10.56 -11.30 -2.64
N PRO A 162 -9.24 -11.61 -2.64
CA PRO A 162 -8.56 -12.18 -1.46
C PRO A 162 -8.67 -11.35 -0.18
N HIS A 163 -8.59 -10.02 -0.29
CA HIS A 163 -8.60 -9.10 0.86
C HIS A 163 -10.01 -8.75 1.37
N LYS A 164 -11.07 -9.22 0.71
CA LYS A 164 -12.47 -8.79 0.95
C LYS A 164 -13.50 -9.91 0.98
N ASP A 165 -13.32 -11.00 0.22
CA ASP A 165 -14.25 -12.13 0.15
C ASP A 165 -13.83 -13.26 1.11
N ILE A 166 -14.81 -13.98 1.66
CA ILE A 166 -14.62 -15.07 2.63
C ILE A 166 -14.98 -16.39 1.95
N SER A 167 -14.16 -17.40 2.21
CA SER A 167 -14.41 -18.76 1.74
C SER A 167 -15.13 -19.58 2.79
N LEU A 168 -16.22 -20.20 2.35
CA LEU A 168 -17.08 -21.07 3.12
C LEU A 168 -16.56 -22.51 3.01
N PRO A 169 -16.21 -23.18 4.13
CA PRO A 169 -15.69 -24.53 4.09
C PRO A 169 -16.76 -25.55 3.66
N PRO A 170 -16.33 -26.69 3.09
CA PRO A 170 -17.20 -27.83 2.82
C PRO A 170 -17.78 -28.42 4.12
N VAL A 171 -18.93 -29.10 4.02
CA VAL A 171 -19.51 -29.85 5.14
C VAL A 171 -18.88 -31.24 5.18
N PRO A 172 -18.28 -31.66 6.31
CA PRO A 172 -17.71 -32.99 6.42
C PRO A 172 -18.80 -34.06 6.30
N SER A 173 -18.47 -35.14 5.61
CA SER A 173 -19.34 -36.28 5.32
C SER A 173 -19.06 -37.50 6.21
N THR A 174 -17.93 -37.49 6.93
CA THR A 174 -17.43 -38.63 7.71
C THR A 174 -17.66 -38.49 9.22
N PRO A 175 -17.88 -39.62 9.93
CA PRO A 175 -17.92 -39.66 11.39
C PRO A 175 -16.54 -39.41 12.03
N ALA A 176 -16.52 -39.24 13.36
CA ALA A 176 -15.34 -38.88 14.15
C ALA A 176 -14.13 -39.82 13.96
N PRO A 177 -12.89 -39.30 14.08
CA PRO A 177 -11.67 -40.05 13.80
C PRO A 177 -11.43 -41.21 14.77
N LYS A 178 -10.84 -42.30 14.26
CA LYS A 178 -10.28 -43.41 15.04
C LYS A 178 -8.76 -43.41 14.90
N THR A 179 -8.06 -43.65 16.00
CA THR A 179 -6.59 -43.72 16.03
C THR A 179 -6.11 -45.03 15.41
N ASN A 180 -5.56 -44.98 14.20
CA ASN A 180 -4.95 -46.11 13.50
C ASN A 180 -3.46 -45.81 13.22
N THR A 181 -2.65 -46.85 13.07
CA THR A 181 -1.24 -46.73 12.68
C THR A 181 -1.13 -46.40 11.18
N THR A 182 -0.31 -45.42 10.82
CA THR A 182 -0.13 -44.99 9.43
C THR A 182 0.53 -46.07 8.58
N SER A 183 -0.04 -46.38 7.41
CA SER A 183 0.48 -47.40 6.48
C SER A 183 0.78 -46.89 5.07
N PHE A 184 0.35 -45.68 4.69
CA PHE A 184 0.55 -45.12 3.35
C PHE A 184 1.24 -43.74 3.39
N LEU A 185 2.09 -43.43 2.41
CA LEU A 185 2.73 -42.11 2.29
C LEU A 185 1.72 -41.06 1.81
N GLY A 186 0.98 -41.36 0.74
CA GLY A 186 -0.01 -40.43 0.19
C GLY A 186 -1.33 -41.13 -0.17
N TYR A 187 -2.44 -40.41 -0.05
CA TYR A 187 -3.77 -40.90 -0.39
C TYR A 187 -4.56 -39.88 -1.20
N ALA A 188 -5.33 -40.33 -2.19
CA ALA A 188 -6.31 -39.51 -2.89
C ALA A 188 -7.63 -40.27 -3.05
N LYS A 189 -8.74 -39.64 -2.65
CA LYS A 189 -10.10 -40.14 -2.90
C LYS A 189 -10.41 -40.08 -4.39
N PHE A 190 -11.41 -40.84 -4.79
CA PHE A 190 -12.07 -40.70 -6.08
C PHE A 190 -12.43 -39.23 -6.36
N ASP A 191 -12.09 -38.73 -7.55
CA ASP A 191 -12.26 -37.34 -8.04
C ASP A 191 -11.47 -36.22 -7.36
N TRP A 192 -10.66 -36.49 -6.33
CA TRP A 192 -9.78 -35.46 -5.73
C TRP A 192 -8.61 -35.07 -6.64
N VAL A 193 -8.21 -35.99 -7.52
CA VAL A 193 -7.23 -35.78 -8.59
C VAL A 193 -7.87 -36.30 -9.89
N LYS A 194 -8.09 -35.42 -10.87
CA LYS A 194 -8.78 -35.75 -12.13
C LYS A 194 -7.83 -35.95 -13.30
N GLU A 195 -6.61 -35.42 -13.24
CA GLU A 195 -5.65 -35.61 -14.32
C GLU A 195 -5.28 -37.09 -14.51
N SER A 196 -5.69 -37.65 -15.66
CA SER A 196 -5.54 -39.08 -15.95
C SER A 196 -4.08 -39.57 -16.01
N THR A 197 -3.12 -38.71 -16.39
CA THR A 197 -1.68 -39.04 -16.40
C THR A 197 -1.14 -39.14 -14.98
N LEU A 198 -1.43 -38.14 -14.14
CA LEU A 198 -1.04 -38.12 -12.73
C LEU A 198 -1.65 -39.28 -11.94
N VAL A 199 -2.93 -39.59 -12.17
CA VAL A 199 -3.59 -40.75 -11.55
C VAL A 199 -2.89 -42.05 -11.95
N LYS A 200 -2.56 -42.26 -13.22
CA LYS A 200 -1.85 -43.48 -13.68
C LYS A 200 -0.46 -43.60 -13.06
N GLU A 201 0.29 -42.51 -12.99
CA GLU A 201 1.63 -42.50 -12.39
C GLU A 201 1.56 -42.79 -10.88
N LEU A 202 0.66 -42.13 -10.14
CA LEU A 202 0.49 -42.36 -8.70
C LEU A 202 -0.05 -43.75 -8.38
N SER A 203 -0.98 -44.29 -9.19
CA SER A 203 -1.50 -45.65 -9.01
C SER A 203 -0.46 -46.74 -9.25
N SER A 204 0.61 -46.44 -10.00
CA SER A 204 1.71 -47.38 -10.25
C SER A 204 2.75 -47.41 -9.12
N ASP A 205 2.63 -46.53 -8.13
CA ASP A 205 3.62 -46.31 -7.08
C ASP A 205 3.14 -46.88 -5.73
N PRO A 206 3.90 -47.78 -5.08
CA PRO A 206 3.45 -48.47 -3.86
C PRO A 206 3.30 -47.55 -2.64
N ASP A 207 3.90 -46.35 -2.67
CA ASP A 207 3.79 -45.38 -1.57
C ASP A 207 2.44 -44.64 -1.55
N PHE A 208 1.69 -44.69 -2.65
CA PHE A 208 0.45 -43.94 -2.85
C PHE A 208 -0.77 -44.85 -2.98
N LEU A 209 -1.86 -44.46 -2.32
CA LEU A 209 -3.16 -45.11 -2.43
C LEU A 209 -4.14 -44.18 -3.18
N ILE A 210 -4.49 -44.53 -4.42
CA ILE A 210 -5.43 -43.77 -5.25
C ILE A 210 -6.71 -44.58 -5.47
N GLU A 211 -7.85 -44.05 -5.07
CA GLU A 211 -9.13 -44.74 -5.25
C GLU A 211 -9.67 -44.57 -6.67
N SER A 212 -9.93 -45.69 -7.35
CA SER A 212 -10.55 -45.68 -8.68
C SER A 212 -12.08 -45.59 -8.67
N LYS A 213 -12.73 -45.80 -7.51
CA LYS A 213 -14.19 -45.74 -7.30
C LYS A 213 -14.50 -45.28 -5.87
N PRO A 214 -15.66 -44.65 -5.61
CA PRO A 214 -16.07 -44.27 -4.25
C PRO A 214 -16.16 -45.48 -3.32
N SER A 215 -15.58 -45.39 -2.11
CA SER A 215 -15.77 -46.38 -1.04
C SER A 215 -16.87 -45.98 -0.06
N ASP A 216 -17.26 -46.91 0.81
CA ASP A 216 -18.12 -46.58 1.96
C ASP A 216 -17.39 -45.65 2.95
N LEU A 217 -18.18 -44.98 3.80
CA LEU A 217 -17.68 -43.95 4.73
C LEU A 217 -16.67 -44.51 5.75
N ASN A 218 -16.80 -45.77 6.18
CA ASN A 218 -15.88 -46.35 7.15
C ASN A 218 -14.52 -46.67 6.50
N THR A 219 -14.54 -47.22 5.28
CA THR A 219 -13.32 -47.45 4.50
C THR A 219 -12.61 -46.15 4.18
N PHE A 220 -13.36 -45.10 3.81
CA PHE A 220 -12.81 -43.77 3.54
C PHE A 220 -12.14 -43.17 4.80
N ALA A 221 -12.80 -43.24 5.95
CA ALA A 221 -12.27 -42.80 7.23
C ALA A 221 -11.00 -43.58 7.65
N ASP A 222 -10.98 -44.91 7.46
CA ASP A 222 -9.79 -45.73 7.72
C ASP A 222 -8.60 -45.29 6.85
N ARG A 223 -8.83 -45.07 5.55
CA ARG A 223 -7.80 -44.65 4.59
C ARG A 223 -7.22 -43.28 4.93
N LEU A 224 -8.06 -42.32 5.35
CA LEU A 224 -7.59 -41.01 5.84
C LEU A 224 -6.70 -41.17 7.08
N GLY A 225 -7.15 -41.93 8.08
CA GLY A 225 -6.39 -42.13 9.33
C GLY A 225 -5.08 -42.90 9.15
N ARG A 226 -4.96 -43.69 8.08
CA ARG A 226 -3.76 -44.48 7.76
C ARG A 226 -2.77 -43.79 6.82
N SER A 227 -3.06 -42.58 6.36
CA SER A 227 -2.25 -41.88 5.36
C SER A 227 -1.53 -40.69 5.94
N LYS A 228 -0.25 -40.50 5.59
CA LYS A 228 0.52 -39.33 6.06
C LYS A 228 0.10 -38.03 5.36
N PHE A 229 -0.16 -38.12 4.05
CA PHE A 229 -0.49 -37.00 3.20
C PHE A 229 -1.75 -37.27 2.37
N CYS A 230 -2.59 -36.25 2.18
CA CYS A 230 -3.81 -36.35 1.38
C CYS A 230 -3.70 -35.40 0.19
N LEU A 231 -3.80 -35.94 -1.03
CA LEU A 231 -3.56 -35.19 -2.26
C LEU A 231 -4.85 -34.58 -2.81
N PHE A 232 -4.79 -33.30 -3.17
CA PHE A 232 -5.93 -32.54 -3.70
C PHE A 232 -5.49 -31.75 -4.95
N GLU A 233 -6.21 -31.89 -6.07
CA GLU A 233 -5.99 -31.10 -7.28
C GLU A 233 -6.88 -29.84 -7.27
N TYR A 234 -6.28 -28.68 -7.01
CA TYR A 234 -6.99 -27.41 -7.00
C TYR A 234 -7.29 -26.92 -8.42
N GLY A 235 -8.56 -26.57 -8.68
CA GLY A 235 -9.02 -26.06 -9.98
C GLY A 235 -9.43 -27.13 -11.00
N GLY A 236 -9.19 -28.42 -10.70
CA GLY A 236 -9.61 -29.56 -11.51
C GLY A 236 -10.39 -30.63 -10.72
N GLY A 237 -9.91 -30.98 -9.52
CA GLY A 237 -10.49 -32.00 -8.65
C GLY A 237 -11.49 -31.49 -7.61
N ASP A 238 -12.11 -32.42 -6.89
CA ASP A 238 -12.90 -32.13 -5.70
C ASP A 238 -11.97 -31.94 -4.47
N VAL A 239 -12.04 -30.77 -3.84
CA VAL A 239 -11.23 -30.41 -2.66
C VAL A 239 -12.06 -30.36 -1.37
N SER A 240 -13.30 -30.87 -1.42
CA SER A 240 -14.24 -30.86 -0.30
C SER A 240 -13.72 -31.60 0.95
N GLY A 241 -12.81 -32.57 0.79
CA GLY A 241 -12.32 -33.37 1.90
C GLY A 241 -11.11 -32.82 2.65
N ILE A 242 -10.69 -31.57 2.38
CA ILE A 242 -9.55 -30.97 3.10
C ILE A 242 -9.82 -30.91 4.62
N GLY A 243 -11.04 -30.58 5.04
CA GLY A 243 -11.40 -30.54 6.46
C GLY A 243 -11.35 -31.93 7.12
N GLU A 244 -11.78 -32.96 6.40
CA GLU A 244 -11.73 -34.35 6.85
C GLU A 244 -10.28 -34.83 6.95
N ALA A 245 -9.44 -34.53 5.96
CA ALA A 245 -8.01 -34.84 6.00
C ALA A 245 -7.33 -34.24 7.24
N LEU A 246 -7.58 -32.95 7.53
CA LEU A 246 -7.08 -32.29 8.74
C LEU A 246 -7.57 -32.99 10.02
N CYS A 247 -8.86 -33.36 10.09
CA CYS A 247 -9.47 -34.03 11.24
C CYS A 247 -8.84 -35.40 11.53
N PHE A 248 -8.54 -36.17 10.48
CA PHE A 248 -7.91 -37.49 10.59
C PHE A 248 -6.39 -37.44 10.70
N GLY A 249 -5.78 -36.25 10.72
CA GLY A 249 -4.32 -36.07 10.79
C GLY A 249 -3.59 -36.42 9.49
N CYS A 250 -4.30 -36.44 8.36
CA CYS A 250 -3.72 -36.58 7.04
C CYS A 250 -3.34 -35.18 6.52
N VAL A 251 -2.05 -34.87 6.41
CA VAL A 251 -1.59 -33.52 6.04
C VAL A 251 -2.00 -33.21 4.59
N PRO A 252 -2.80 -32.16 4.32
CA PRO A 252 -3.22 -31.84 2.96
C PRO A 252 -2.03 -31.42 2.08
N VAL A 253 -2.03 -31.93 0.85
CA VAL A 253 -1.09 -31.57 -0.21
C VAL A 253 -1.89 -31.08 -1.39
N VAL A 254 -1.85 -29.77 -1.63
CA VAL A 254 -2.65 -29.12 -2.65
C VAL A 254 -1.79 -28.89 -3.89
N ILE A 255 -2.15 -29.60 -4.97
CA ILE A 255 -1.53 -29.52 -6.29
C ILE A 255 -2.23 -28.41 -7.06
N THR A 256 -1.49 -27.40 -7.50
CA THR A 256 -2.05 -26.23 -8.18
C THR A 256 -1.12 -25.70 -9.27
N ASP A 257 -1.69 -25.18 -10.35
CA ASP A 257 -1.00 -24.47 -11.43
C ASP A 257 -0.99 -22.94 -11.23
N ARG A 258 -1.79 -22.45 -10.28
CA ARG A 258 -2.03 -21.02 -10.01
C ARG A 258 -2.00 -20.69 -8.51
N PRO A 259 -1.82 -19.41 -8.14
CA PRO A 259 -1.96 -18.99 -6.75
C PRO A 259 -3.36 -19.31 -6.19
N ILE A 260 -3.42 -19.86 -4.98
CA ILE A 260 -4.67 -20.12 -4.28
C ILE A 260 -4.99 -18.92 -3.40
N HIS A 261 -6.17 -18.35 -3.58
CA HIS A 261 -6.56 -17.10 -2.95
C HIS A 261 -7.74 -17.24 -1.98
N ASP A 262 -8.42 -18.38 -2.01
CA ASP A 262 -9.73 -18.62 -1.44
C ASP A 262 -9.72 -19.79 -0.46
N LEU A 263 -8.58 -20.12 0.16
CA LEU A 263 -8.54 -21.15 1.20
C LEU A 263 -9.48 -20.76 2.36
N PRO A 264 -10.29 -21.70 2.90
CA PRO A 264 -11.14 -21.43 4.06
C PRO A 264 -10.33 -20.89 5.22
N PHE A 265 -10.87 -19.87 5.91
CA PHE A 265 -10.27 -19.32 7.13
C PHE A 265 -8.84 -18.80 6.98
N SER A 266 -8.46 -18.31 5.79
CA SER A 266 -7.13 -17.75 5.51
C SER A 266 -6.72 -16.57 6.39
N ASP A 267 -7.68 -15.88 7.04
CA ASP A 267 -7.41 -14.79 7.99
C ASP A 267 -7.22 -15.28 9.43
N VAL A 268 -7.47 -16.56 9.68
CA VAL A 268 -7.43 -17.19 11.00
C VAL A 268 -6.29 -18.20 11.07
N LEU A 269 -6.13 -19.04 10.04
CA LEU A 269 -5.24 -20.19 10.03
C LEU A 269 -3.96 -19.96 9.23
N ARG A 270 -2.84 -20.46 9.75
CA ARG A 270 -1.54 -20.50 9.05
C ARG A 270 -1.45 -21.70 8.11
N TRP A 271 -2.07 -21.60 6.93
CA TRP A 271 -2.09 -22.68 5.93
C TRP A 271 -0.71 -23.27 5.58
N GLN A 272 0.34 -22.44 5.60
CA GLN A 272 1.72 -22.86 5.34
C GLN A 272 2.31 -23.76 6.43
N GLU A 273 1.72 -23.75 7.63
CA GLU A 273 2.11 -24.60 8.76
C GLU A 273 1.25 -25.86 8.89
N ILE A 274 0.15 -25.99 8.13
CA ILE A 274 -0.79 -27.12 8.21
C ILE A 274 -0.97 -27.90 6.91
N ALA A 275 -0.50 -27.37 5.77
CA ALA A 275 -0.60 -28.01 4.46
C ALA A 275 0.64 -27.76 3.59
N LEU A 276 0.82 -28.60 2.57
CA LEU A 276 1.84 -28.47 1.54
C LEU A 276 1.21 -28.01 0.22
N PHE A 277 1.92 -27.17 -0.54
CA PHE A 277 1.47 -26.67 -1.84
C PHE A 277 2.49 -27.04 -2.91
N VAL A 278 2.05 -27.75 -3.95
CA VAL A 278 2.93 -28.29 -4.99
C VAL A 278 2.53 -27.71 -6.35
N GLY A 279 3.51 -27.12 -7.04
CA GLY A 279 3.32 -26.60 -8.40
C GLY A 279 3.54 -27.67 -9.47
N ARG A 280 2.86 -27.55 -10.62
CA ARG A 280 2.92 -28.53 -11.73
C ARG A 280 4.08 -28.35 -12.73
N ARG A 281 5.25 -27.85 -12.33
CA ARG A 281 6.37 -27.56 -13.27
C ARG A 281 7.47 -28.61 -13.19
N GLY A 282 7.62 -29.45 -14.22
CA GLY A 282 8.52 -30.62 -14.21
C GLY A 282 7.83 -31.84 -13.60
N GLY A 283 8.20 -33.06 -14.01
CA GLY A 283 7.49 -34.32 -13.71
C GLY A 283 6.82 -34.37 -12.33
N VAL A 284 5.48 -34.32 -12.32
CA VAL A 284 4.67 -34.01 -11.13
C VAL A 284 4.91 -34.99 -10.00
N VAL A 285 5.08 -36.29 -10.30
CA VAL A 285 5.35 -37.32 -9.29
C VAL A 285 6.76 -37.20 -8.70
N THR A 286 7.76 -36.87 -9.51
CA THR A 286 9.14 -36.63 -9.02
C THR A 286 9.18 -35.43 -8.08
N ASP A 287 8.47 -34.37 -8.44
CA ASP A 287 8.35 -33.16 -7.62
C ASP A 287 7.54 -33.39 -6.35
N LEU A 288 6.45 -34.17 -6.43
CA LEU A 288 5.65 -34.59 -5.30
C LEU A 288 6.51 -35.41 -4.32
N LYS A 289 7.17 -36.47 -4.79
CA LYS A 289 8.06 -37.30 -3.95
C LYS A 289 9.22 -36.50 -3.35
N ARG A 290 9.79 -35.55 -4.10
CA ARG A 290 10.82 -34.64 -3.58
C ARG A 290 10.28 -33.74 -2.46
N VAL A 291 9.08 -33.17 -2.62
CA VAL A 291 8.45 -32.31 -1.60
C VAL A 291 8.07 -33.12 -0.36
N LEU A 292 7.46 -34.30 -0.57
CA LEU A 292 7.07 -35.20 0.52
C LEU A 292 8.30 -35.78 1.25
N GLY A 293 9.38 -36.11 0.53
CA GLY A 293 10.63 -36.61 1.11
C GLY A 293 11.46 -35.55 1.83
N ARG A 294 11.36 -34.27 1.43
CA ARG A 294 11.99 -33.14 2.13
C ARG A 294 11.23 -32.68 3.38
N ALA A 295 9.98 -33.09 3.55
CA ALA A 295 9.28 -32.90 4.81
C ALA A 295 9.84 -33.90 5.82
N CYS A 296 10.85 -33.49 6.60
CA CYS A 296 11.38 -34.34 7.68
C CYS A 296 10.26 -34.80 8.62
N TRP A 297 10.45 -35.95 9.28
CA TRP A 297 9.48 -36.54 10.20
C TRP A 297 8.97 -35.55 11.26
N GLU A 298 9.87 -34.72 11.80
CA GLU A 298 9.54 -33.68 12.79
C GLU A 298 8.64 -32.57 12.20
N ARG A 299 8.83 -32.20 10.93
CA ARG A 299 8.01 -31.20 10.25
C ARG A 299 6.63 -31.74 9.91
N HIS A 300 6.54 -33.00 9.47
CA HIS A 300 5.26 -33.66 9.21
C HIS A 300 4.42 -33.79 10.49
N GLU A 301 5.03 -34.27 11.57
CA GLU A 301 4.32 -34.46 12.85
C GLU A 301 3.80 -33.14 13.41
N LYS A 302 4.59 -32.06 13.31
CA LYS A 302 4.14 -30.71 13.66
C LYS A 302 2.97 -30.24 12.77
N MET A 303 3.06 -30.42 11.45
CA MET A 303 1.96 -30.08 10.52
C MET A 303 0.70 -30.87 10.84
N ARG A 304 0.83 -32.16 11.16
CA ARG A 304 -0.27 -33.03 11.57
C ARG A 304 -0.95 -32.49 12.82
N GLN A 305 -0.19 -32.20 13.87
CA GLN A 305 -0.73 -31.69 15.13
C GLN A 305 -1.44 -30.34 14.95
N LEU A 306 -0.83 -29.41 14.21
CA LEU A 306 -1.43 -28.13 13.90
C LEU A 306 -2.67 -28.26 13.01
N GLY A 307 -2.66 -29.20 12.05
CA GLY A 307 -3.78 -29.51 11.18
C GLY A 307 -4.97 -30.08 11.94
N VAL A 308 -4.73 -31.02 12.85
CA VAL A 308 -5.78 -31.55 13.75
C VAL A 308 -6.31 -30.45 14.67
N ALA A 309 -5.45 -29.59 15.21
CA ALA A 309 -5.91 -28.44 16.00
C ALA A 309 -6.75 -27.44 15.17
N ALA A 310 -6.44 -27.28 13.88
CA ALA A 310 -7.20 -26.45 12.95
C ALA A 310 -8.52 -27.10 12.50
N SER A 311 -8.66 -28.42 12.56
CA SER A 311 -9.84 -29.15 12.03
C SER A 311 -11.15 -28.75 12.72
N ARG A 312 -11.09 -28.31 13.98
CA ARG A 312 -12.27 -27.80 14.71
C ARG A 312 -13.00 -26.68 13.96
N HIS A 313 -12.26 -25.85 13.21
CA HIS A 313 -12.81 -24.77 12.40
C HIS A 313 -13.56 -25.26 11.17
N PHE A 314 -13.42 -26.53 10.78
CA PHE A 314 -14.11 -27.14 9.65
C PHE A 314 -15.34 -27.97 10.08
N MET A 315 -15.63 -28.01 11.38
CA MET A 315 -16.78 -28.73 11.91
C MET A 315 -18.05 -27.87 11.82
N TRP A 316 -19.12 -28.45 11.29
CA TRP A 316 -20.45 -27.85 11.28
C TRP A 316 -21.32 -28.56 12.31
N ASN A 317 -21.48 -27.96 13.48
CA ASN A 317 -22.25 -28.56 14.57
C ASN A 317 -23.75 -28.25 14.47
N GLU A 318 -24.59 -29.14 15.00
CA GLU A 318 -26.03 -28.91 15.13
C GLU A 318 -26.35 -27.75 16.08
N THR A 319 -25.59 -27.63 17.17
CA THR A 319 -25.57 -26.43 18.00
C THR A 319 -24.19 -25.82 17.84
N PRO A 320 -24.05 -24.58 17.33
CA PRO A 320 -22.74 -24.01 17.09
C PRO A 320 -21.86 -23.99 18.34
N GLU A 321 -20.61 -24.43 18.20
CA GLU A 321 -19.64 -24.50 19.30
C GLU A 321 -18.50 -23.49 19.09
N PRO A 322 -17.86 -23.00 20.17
CA PRO A 322 -16.77 -22.05 20.02
C PRO A 322 -15.68 -22.54 19.05
N PHE A 323 -15.33 -21.67 18.09
CA PHE A 323 -14.34 -21.94 17.03
C PHE A 323 -14.75 -23.01 15.99
N ASP A 324 -16.01 -23.39 15.91
CA ASP A 324 -16.54 -24.19 14.79
C ASP A 324 -16.59 -23.38 13.47
N SER A 325 -17.04 -24.01 12.39
CA SER A 325 -17.16 -23.35 11.08
C SER A 325 -18.01 -22.07 11.14
N PHE A 326 -19.14 -22.12 11.85
CA PHE A 326 -20.06 -20.98 11.93
C PHE A 326 -19.42 -19.80 12.66
N TYR A 327 -18.93 -20.01 13.89
CA TYR A 327 -18.34 -18.94 14.67
C TYR A 327 -17.02 -18.42 14.07
N THR A 328 -16.28 -19.25 13.36
CA THR A 328 -15.08 -18.81 12.65
C THR A 328 -15.42 -17.92 11.45
N LEU A 329 -16.49 -18.24 10.71
CA LEU A 329 -17.01 -17.34 9.67
C LEU A 329 -17.51 -16.01 10.26
N MET A 330 -18.22 -16.06 11.40
CA MET A 330 -18.63 -14.86 12.13
C MET A 330 -17.42 -14.01 12.57
N TYR A 331 -16.34 -14.67 12.97
CA TYR A 331 -15.10 -13.99 13.34
C TYR A 331 -14.42 -13.31 12.14
N GLN A 332 -14.38 -13.96 10.98
CA GLN A 332 -13.88 -13.34 9.75
C GLN A 332 -14.74 -12.14 9.30
N LEU A 333 -16.07 -12.26 9.39
CA LEU A 333 -16.98 -11.14 9.15
C LEU A 333 -16.72 -9.99 10.12
N TRP A 334 -16.57 -10.29 11.41
CA TRP A 334 -16.24 -9.30 12.42
C TRP A 334 -14.91 -8.62 12.11
N LEU A 335 -13.85 -9.35 11.78
CA LEU A 335 -12.57 -8.74 11.35
C LEU A 335 -12.76 -7.79 10.16
N ARG A 336 -13.67 -8.13 9.23
CA ARG A 336 -13.93 -7.38 7.99
C ARG A 336 -14.85 -6.18 8.14
N ARG A 337 -15.49 -6.01 9.30
CA ARG A 337 -16.33 -4.84 9.63
C ARG A 337 -15.61 -3.49 9.48
N HIS A 338 -14.29 -3.49 9.47
CA HIS A 338 -13.45 -2.30 9.27
C HIS A 338 -12.64 -2.32 7.97
N THR A 339 -12.63 -3.44 7.25
CA THR A 339 -11.74 -3.69 6.11
C THR A 339 -12.28 -3.08 4.82
N VAL A 340 -13.60 -2.99 4.68
CA VAL A 340 -14.20 -2.20 3.59
C VAL A 340 -14.48 -0.79 4.08
N ARG A 341 -13.41 -0.01 4.31
CA ARG A 341 -13.49 1.45 4.38
C ARG A 341 -13.02 2.02 3.06
N TYR A 342 -13.87 1.95 2.05
CA TYR A 342 -13.85 3.03 1.07
C TYR A 342 -14.26 4.30 1.83
N VAL A 343 -13.35 5.29 1.89
CA VAL A 343 -13.77 6.68 2.08
C VAL A 343 -14.98 6.89 1.20
N ARG A 344 -16.05 7.49 1.73
CA ARG A 344 -17.25 7.94 1.00
C ARG A 344 -16.86 8.62 -0.32
N ARG A 345 -16.61 7.83 -1.34
CA ARG A 345 -16.65 8.21 -2.74
C ARG A 345 -17.99 7.66 -3.14
N GLU A 346 -19.04 8.47 -3.05
CA GLU A 346 -20.20 8.27 -3.90
C GLU A 346 -19.61 7.99 -5.29
N SER A 347 -19.73 6.77 -5.82
CA SER A 347 -19.19 6.52 -7.15
C SER A 347 -20.16 7.20 -8.11
N PRO A 348 -19.71 8.24 -8.82
CA PRO A 348 -20.54 9.02 -9.70
C PRO A 348 -20.61 8.26 -11.03
N ARG A 349 -21.72 7.55 -11.28
CA ARG A 349 -22.19 7.20 -12.63
C ARG A 349 -23.61 6.65 -12.63
N ALA A 350 -24.51 7.48 -12.12
CA ALA A 350 -25.78 7.78 -12.78
C ALA A 350 -26.14 9.22 -12.41
N ASP A 351 -25.13 10.08 -12.32
CA ASP A 351 -25.36 11.48 -12.55
C ASP A 351 -24.04 12.12 -12.94
N LYS A 352 -23.98 12.75 -14.11
CA LYS A 352 -22.88 13.64 -14.44
C LYS A 352 -23.02 14.96 -13.66
N SER A 353 -24.15 15.21 -12.99
CA SER A 353 -24.36 16.37 -12.11
C SER A 353 -23.51 16.30 -10.82
N ASN A 354 -23.49 15.16 -10.12
CA ASN A 354 -23.04 15.09 -8.72
C ASN A 354 -21.49 15.10 -8.49
N ARG A 355 -20.68 15.02 -9.56
CA ARG A 355 -19.23 15.28 -9.47
C ARG A 355 -18.94 16.79 -9.43
N GLY A 356 -19.80 17.59 -10.06
CA GLY A 356 -19.91 19.03 -9.86
C GLY A 356 -20.26 19.28 -8.40
N ASP A 357 -21.39 18.76 -7.91
CA ASP A 357 -21.91 19.05 -6.57
C ASP A 357 -20.88 18.84 -5.43
N ARG A 358 -20.06 17.77 -5.49
CA ARG A 358 -19.00 17.56 -4.49
C ARG A 358 -17.73 18.35 -4.73
N PHE A 359 -17.42 18.76 -5.96
CA PHE A 359 -16.38 19.76 -6.20
C PHE A 359 -16.88 21.15 -5.75
N ASP A 360 -18.17 21.41 -5.89
CA ASP A 360 -18.80 22.68 -5.56
C ASP A 360 -18.74 22.97 -4.04
N LEU A 361 -18.76 21.94 -3.20
CA LEU A 361 -18.44 22.04 -1.76
C LEU A 361 -17.11 22.75 -1.46
N LEU A 362 -16.13 22.72 -2.38
CA LEU A 362 -14.89 23.48 -2.19
C LEU A 362 -15.16 24.98 -2.12
N PHE A 363 -16.10 25.51 -2.91
CA PHE A 363 -16.45 26.92 -2.85
C PHE A 363 -17.14 27.27 -1.53
N ASP A 364 -17.93 26.35 -0.96
CA ASP A 364 -18.50 26.55 0.37
C ASP A 364 -17.42 26.57 1.45
N TYR A 365 -16.41 25.68 1.36
CA TYR A 365 -15.27 25.74 2.27
C TYR A 365 -14.45 27.03 2.11
N LEU A 366 -14.30 27.54 0.87
CA LEU A 366 -13.63 28.81 0.62
C LEU A 366 -14.39 29.97 1.26
N LYS A 367 -15.73 29.97 1.22
CA LYS A 367 -16.57 30.96 1.93
C LYS A 367 -16.41 30.87 3.44
N ILE A 368 -16.49 29.66 4.00
CA ILE A 368 -16.32 29.41 5.45
C ILE A 368 -14.95 29.91 5.93
N LEU A 369 -13.92 29.74 5.10
CA LEU A 369 -12.56 30.16 5.39
C LEU A 369 -12.24 31.58 4.89
N GLU A 370 -13.21 32.31 4.32
CA GLU A 370 -12.99 33.67 3.79
C GLU A 370 -11.79 33.75 2.81
N LEU A 371 -11.60 32.71 1.98
CA LEU A 371 -10.46 32.56 1.07
C LEU A 371 -10.75 32.95 -0.38
N GLU A 372 -12.00 33.28 -0.73
CA GLU A 372 -12.38 33.64 -2.11
C GLU A 372 -11.59 34.86 -2.63
N GLU A 373 -11.61 35.96 -1.89
CA GLU A 373 -10.87 37.19 -2.21
C GLU A 373 -9.34 37.00 -2.17
N PRO A 374 -8.76 36.39 -1.12
CA PRO A 374 -7.33 36.09 -1.11
C PRO A 374 -6.87 35.28 -2.34
N ILE A 375 -7.61 34.24 -2.75
CA ILE A 375 -7.26 33.41 -3.91
C ILE A 375 -7.37 34.22 -5.21
N ALA A 376 -8.39 35.09 -5.34
CA ALA A 376 -8.56 35.93 -6.52
C ALA A 376 -7.41 36.94 -6.71
N GLN A 377 -6.78 37.39 -5.62
CA GLN A 377 -5.66 38.33 -5.66
C GLN A 377 -4.30 37.65 -5.92
N MET A 378 -4.17 36.35 -5.59
CA MET A 378 -2.93 35.59 -5.79
C MET A 378 -2.54 35.45 -7.25
N LYS A 379 -1.23 35.49 -7.52
CA LYS A 379 -0.67 35.20 -8.85
C LYS A 379 -0.26 33.73 -8.93
N ILE A 380 -1.18 32.91 -9.43
CA ILE A 380 -1.05 31.45 -9.38
C ILE A 380 -0.45 30.87 -10.66
N ILE A 381 0.49 29.92 -10.52
CA ILE A 381 0.94 29.00 -11.56
C ILE A 381 0.38 27.61 -11.25
N HIS A 382 -0.36 27.01 -12.19
CA HIS A 382 -1.08 25.76 -11.93
C HIS A 382 -0.58 24.62 -12.82
N VAL A 383 -0.11 23.52 -12.23
CA VAL A 383 0.59 22.46 -12.97
C VAL A 383 -0.07 21.09 -12.76
N ALA A 384 -0.49 20.46 -13.86
CA ALA A 384 -0.96 19.08 -13.91
C ALA A 384 -0.03 18.18 -14.76
N GLY A 385 -0.35 16.89 -14.82
CA GLY A 385 0.42 15.88 -15.53
C GLY A 385 0.49 14.52 -14.81
N THR A 386 1.09 13.52 -15.45
CA THR A 386 1.28 12.19 -14.84
C THR A 386 2.63 12.12 -14.13
N LYS A 387 3.71 12.45 -14.84
CA LYS A 387 5.08 12.50 -14.32
C LYS A 387 5.66 13.91 -14.52
N GLY A 388 6.59 14.32 -13.65
CA GLY A 388 7.28 15.61 -13.80
C GLY A 388 6.63 16.81 -13.10
N LYS A 389 5.33 16.77 -12.75
CA LYS A 389 4.61 17.85 -12.02
C LYS A 389 5.41 18.50 -10.89
N GLY A 390 5.70 17.75 -9.82
CA GLY A 390 6.46 18.26 -8.67
C GLY A 390 7.85 18.80 -9.02
N SER A 391 8.55 18.17 -9.99
CA SER A 391 9.85 18.66 -10.48
C SER A 391 9.72 19.98 -11.25
N THR A 392 8.74 20.09 -12.16
CA THR A 392 8.42 21.35 -12.85
C THR A 392 8.06 22.45 -11.86
N CYS A 393 7.22 22.16 -10.85
CA CYS A 393 6.87 23.13 -9.82
C CYS A 393 8.10 23.56 -9.00
N THR A 394 8.99 22.62 -8.67
CA THR A 394 10.24 22.91 -7.92
C THR A 394 11.19 23.80 -8.73
N PHE A 395 11.38 23.52 -10.02
CA PHE A 395 12.17 24.40 -10.89
C PHE A 395 11.53 25.77 -11.06
N THR A 396 10.20 25.83 -11.24
CA THR A 396 9.46 27.09 -11.41
C THR A 396 9.59 27.97 -10.17
N GLU A 397 9.40 27.37 -8.98
CA GLU A 397 9.62 28.02 -7.69
C GLU A 397 11.06 28.55 -7.59
N SER A 398 12.05 27.70 -7.88
CA SER A 398 13.45 28.09 -7.72
C SER A 398 13.85 29.22 -8.67
N ILE A 399 13.41 29.19 -9.93
CA ILE A 399 13.64 30.28 -10.89
C ILE A 399 13.06 31.58 -10.34
N LEU A 400 11.77 31.59 -9.97
CA LEU A 400 11.09 32.82 -9.53
C LEU A 400 11.67 33.36 -8.22
N ARG A 401 12.08 32.49 -7.30
CA ARG A 401 12.79 32.91 -6.08
C ARG A 401 14.14 33.54 -6.39
N HIS A 402 14.90 33.01 -7.36
CA HIS A 402 16.16 33.63 -7.80
C HIS A 402 15.95 34.91 -8.62
N CYS A 403 14.75 35.13 -9.15
CA CYS A 403 14.32 36.42 -9.69
C CYS A 403 13.90 37.42 -8.60
N GLY A 404 13.95 37.04 -7.31
CA GLY A 404 13.70 37.93 -6.17
C GLY A 404 12.26 37.93 -5.64
N PHE A 405 11.40 37.01 -6.11
CA PHE A 405 10.01 36.92 -5.65
C PHE A 405 9.86 36.02 -4.43
N ARG A 406 8.90 36.36 -3.57
CA ARG A 406 8.47 35.52 -2.47
C ARG A 406 7.58 34.39 -2.97
N THR A 407 7.99 33.14 -2.75
CA THR A 407 7.35 31.98 -3.38
C THR A 407 6.59 31.12 -2.38
N GLY A 408 5.40 30.68 -2.78
CA GLY A 408 4.65 29.61 -2.12
C GLY A 408 4.55 28.40 -3.05
N LEU A 409 4.97 27.22 -2.59
CA LEU A 409 4.92 25.98 -3.38
C LEU A 409 4.11 24.91 -2.66
N PHE A 410 3.05 24.43 -3.32
CA PHE A 410 2.21 23.33 -2.85
C PHE A 410 2.44 22.06 -3.68
N THR A 411 2.89 20.97 -3.06
CA THR A 411 3.24 19.70 -3.74
C THR A 411 2.61 18.46 -3.13
N SER A 412 2.63 17.35 -3.89
CA SER A 412 2.13 16.07 -3.41
C SER A 412 2.76 14.83 -4.06
N PRO A 413 2.83 13.69 -3.35
CA PRO A 413 2.68 13.53 -1.90
C PRO A 413 3.93 14.00 -1.12
N HIS A 414 3.84 14.14 0.20
CA HIS A 414 5.03 14.18 1.06
C HIS A 414 5.67 12.79 1.16
N LEU A 415 6.96 12.77 1.50
CA LEU A 415 7.71 11.56 1.76
C LEU A 415 7.80 11.24 3.26
N ILE A 416 8.26 12.19 4.08
CA ILE A 416 8.53 12.00 5.50
C ILE A 416 7.55 12.86 6.32
N ASP A 417 7.48 14.15 6.02
CA ASP A 417 6.76 15.14 6.82
C ASP A 417 5.67 15.84 6.00
N VAL A 418 4.48 16.02 6.56
CA VAL A 418 3.38 16.73 5.89
C VAL A 418 3.74 18.16 5.49
N ARG A 419 4.67 18.80 6.21
CA ARG A 419 5.18 20.14 5.94
C ARG A 419 5.90 20.23 4.59
N GLU A 420 6.44 19.13 4.07
CA GLU A 420 7.06 19.08 2.73
C GLU A 420 6.09 19.51 1.61
N ARG A 421 4.78 19.40 1.84
CA ARG A 421 3.75 19.82 0.90
C ARG A 421 3.64 21.33 0.81
N PHE A 422 4.14 22.09 1.78
CA PHE A 422 3.99 23.53 1.88
C PHE A 422 5.36 24.17 2.04
N ARG A 423 5.88 24.77 0.97
CA ARG A 423 7.17 25.47 1.00
C ARG A 423 6.98 26.96 0.83
N LEU A 424 7.72 27.72 1.63
CA LEU A 424 7.86 29.17 1.53
C LEU A 424 9.32 29.44 1.21
N ASP A 425 9.57 30.14 0.10
CA ASP A 425 10.91 30.53 -0.33
C ASP A 425 11.90 29.34 -0.43
N GLY A 426 11.38 28.21 -0.94
CA GLY A 426 12.14 26.97 -1.13
C GLY A 426 12.34 26.12 0.14
N VAL A 427 11.81 26.55 1.29
CA VAL A 427 11.95 25.85 2.58
C VAL A 427 10.59 25.35 3.07
N ASP A 428 10.55 24.13 3.61
CA ASP A 428 9.34 23.59 4.23
C ASP A 428 8.84 24.53 5.35
N ILE A 429 7.53 24.72 5.43
CA ILE A 429 6.90 25.55 6.45
C ILE A 429 7.35 25.09 7.85
N ASN A 430 7.66 26.05 8.73
CA ASN A 430 8.03 25.70 10.10
C ASN A 430 6.82 25.13 10.87
N GLU A 431 7.10 24.43 11.97
CA GLU A 431 6.07 23.72 12.75
C GLU A 431 5.02 24.66 13.35
N GLU A 432 5.47 25.76 13.94
CA GLU A 432 4.62 26.72 14.63
C GLU A 432 3.61 27.36 13.67
N LYS A 433 4.09 27.84 12.51
CA LYS A 433 3.23 28.39 11.45
C LYS A 433 2.28 27.34 10.91
N PHE A 434 2.77 26.12 10.64
CA PHE A 434 1.93 25.03 10.16
C PHE A 434 0.78 24.73 11.13
N LEU A 435 1.07 24.59 12.42
CA LEU A 435 0.06 24.33 13.45
C LEU A 435 -0.93 25.49 13.57
N ALA A 436 -0.45 26.74 13.57
CA ALA A 436 -1.30 27.91 13.65
C ALA A 436 -2.32 27.94 12.49
N TYR A 437 -1.86 27.76 11.25
CA TYR A 437 -2.75 27.75 10.09
C TYR A 437 -3.64 26.51 10.03
N PHE A 438 -3.12 25.35 10.44
CA PHE A 438 -3.89 24.11 10.51
C PHE A 438 -5.10 24.27 11.43
N TRP A 439 -4.87 24.70 12.67
CA TRP A 439 -5.96 24.86 13.65
C TRP A 439 -6.92 25.96 13.25
N TRP A 440 -6.41 27.07 12.69
CA TRP A 440 -7.24 28.13 12.15
C TRP A 440 -8.24 27.62 11.10
N CYS A 441 -7.78 26.77 10.17
CA CYS A 441 -8.65 26.14 9.17
C CYS A 441 -9.58 25.09 9.78
N PHE A 442 -9.02 24.21 10.62
CA PHE A 442 -9.74 23.06 11.17
C PHE A 442 -10.91 23.51 12.04
N GLU A 443 -10.69 24.44 12.97
CA GLU A 443 -11.73 24.91 13.90
C GLU A 443 -12.89 25.58 13.17
N ARG A 444 -12.61 26.41 12.16
CA ARG A 444 -13.65 27.09 11.36
C ARG A 444 -14.47 26.11 10.53
N LEU A 445 -13.82 25.12 9.92
CA LEU A 445 -14.51 24.10 9.15
C LEU A 445 -15.31 23.17 10.06
N GLU A 446 -14.79 22.80 11.23
CA GLU A 446 -15.48 21.94 12.20
C GLU A 446 -16.71 22.65 12.79
N GLU A 447 -16.59 23.94 13.14
CA GLU A 447 -17.68 24.74 13.68
C GLU A 447 -18.85 24.88 12.69
N LYS A 448 -18.55 24.96 11.39
CA LYS A 448 -19.55 25.11 10.32
C LYS A 448 -19.92 23.78 9.65
N ALA A 449 -19.41 22.65 10.13
CA ALA A 449 -19.70 21.36 9.56
C ALA A 449 -21.16 20.97 9.80
N THR A 450 -21.86 20.59 8.73
CA THR A 450 -23.22 20.06 8.75
C THR A 450 -23.29 18.75 7.95
N ASP A 451 -24.46 18.11 7.92
CA ASP A 451 -24.67 16.93 7.07
C ASP A 451 -24.50 17.26 5.57
N ASP A 452 -24.87 18.49 5.17
CA ASP A 452 -24.75 19.00 3.80
C ASP A 452 -23.33 19.48 3.46
N ILE A 453 -22.64 20.09 4.43
CA ILE A 453 -21.26 20.57 4.30
C ILE A 453 -20.37 19.84 5.31
N PRO A 454 -19.97 18.59 5.03
CA PRO A 454 -19.17 17.80 5.96
C PRO A 454 -17.72 18.31 6.00
N MET A 455 -16.93 17.83 6.96
CA MET A 455 -15.49 18.11 6.99
C MET A 455 -14.80 17.69 5.67
N PRO A 456 -13.91 18.52 5.11
CA PRO A 456 -13.23 18.21 3.87
C PRO A 456 -12.34 16.98 4.00
N THR A 457 -12.33 16.16 2.96
CA THR A 457 -11.39 15.02 2.87
C THR A 457 -9.93 15.50 2.91
N TYR A 458 -9.02 14.63 3.36
CA TYR A 458 -7.63 14.98 3.64
C TYR A 458 -6.94 15.87 2.59
N PHE A 459 -6.97 15.50 1.31
CA PHE A 459 -6.31 16.30 0.27
C PHE A 459 -6.99 17.66 0.04
N ARG A 460 -8.32 17.73 0.13
CA ARG A 460 -9.07 18.99 0.01
C ARG A 460 -8.72 19.93 1.15
N PHE A 461 -8.69 19.42 2.38
CA PHE A 461 -8.27 20.19 3.55
C PHE A 461 -6.86 20.76 3.36
N LEU A 462 -5.90 19.94 2.89
CA LEU A 462 -4.54 20.42 2.65
C LEU A 462 -4.45 21.47 1.54
N ALA A 463 -5.26 21.37 0.48
CA ALA A 463 -5.31 22.41 -0.55
C ALA A 463 -5.86 23.73 0.01
N LEU A 464 -6.93 23.68 0.82
CA LEU A 464 -7.46 24.86 1.52
C LEU A 464 -6.42 25.47 2.47
N LEU A 465 -5.69 24.62 3.20
CA LEU A 465 -4.59 25.04 4.07
C LEU A 465 -3.46 25.71 3.26
N ALA A 466 -3.15 25.23 2.06
CA ALA A 466 -2.13 25.85 1.20
C ALA A 466 -2.53 27.28 0.82
N PHE A 467 -3.78 27.48 0.39
CA PHE A 467 -4.30 28.82 0.10
C PHE A 467 -4.24 29.71 1.34
N LYS A 468 -4.62 29.20 2.52
CA LYS A 468 -4.51 29.98 3.75
C LYS A 468 -3.07 30.38 4.07
N ILE A 469 -2.13 29.44 3.97
CA ILE A 469 -0.71 29.70 4.21
C ILE A 469 -0.21 30.78 3.25
N PHE A 470 -0.41 30.61 1.94
CA PHE A 470 0.10 31.54 0.94
C PHE A 470 -0.54 32.93 1.02
N ALA A 471 -1.82 33.02 1.40
CA ALA A 471 -2.50 34.28 1.66
C ALA A 471 -1.90 35.00 2.87
N ALA A 472 -1.81 34.30 4.00
CA ALA A 472 -1.32 34.87 5.25
C ALA A 472 0.17 35.24 5.16
N GLU A 473 0.93 34.45 4.42
CA GLU A 473 2.34 34.67 4.12
C GLU A 473 2.56 35.52 2.88
N GLN A 474 1.53 36.21 2.35
CA GLN A 474 1.65 37.23 1.30
C GLN A 474 2.70 36.89 0.22
N VAL A 475 2.60 35.69 -0.36
CA VAL A 475 3.54 35.26 -1.40
C VAL A 475 3.25 36.01 -2.69
N ASP A 476 4.29 36.40 -3.41
CA ASP A 476 4.14 37.07 -4.72
C ASP A 476 3.63 36.09 -5.77
N VAL A 477 4.07 34.82 -5.68
CA VAL A 477 3.67 33.73 -6.57
C VAL A 477 3.32 32.48 -5.78
N ALA A 478 2.18 31.87 -6.13
CA ALA A 478 1.78 30.57 -5.61
C ALA A 478 1.84 29.52 -6.74
N ILE A 479 2.70 28.52 -6.57
CA ILE A 479 2.88 27.40 -7.51
C ILE A 479 2.14 26.18 -6.96
N LEU A 480 1.12 25.73 -7.68
CA LEU A 480 0.23 24.67 -7.24
C LEU A 480 0.39 23.41 -8.10
N GLU A 481 0.85 22.33 -7.50
CA GLU A 481 0.77 20.99 -8.09
C GLU A 481 -0.63 20.39 -7.91
N VAL A 482 -1.21 19.93 -9.01
CA VAL A 482 -2.44 19.13 -8.99
C VAL A 482 -2.19 17.77 -8.35
N GLY A 483 -3.05 17.37 -7.41
CA GLY A 483 -2.97 16.08 -6.74
C GLY A 483 -3.34 14.91 -7.65
N LEU A 484 -4.58 14.90 -8.15
CA LEU A 484 -5.07 13.84 -9.03
C LEU A 484 -6.00 14.38 -10.12
N GLY A 485 -5.72 13.99 -11.37
CA GLY A 485 -6.51 14.43 -12.52
C GLY A 485 -6.22 15.89 -12.84
N GLY A 486 -7.21 16.76 -12.62
CA GLY A 486 -7.14 18.20 -12.85
C GLY A 486 -8.51 18.86 -12.72
N ARG A 487 -9.47 18.43 -13.55
CA ARG A 487 -10.82 19.00 -13.65
C ARG A 487 -11.55 19.17 -12.31
N PHE A 488 -11.49 18.16 -11.45
CA PHE A 488 -12.14 18.14 -10.14
C PHE A 488 -11.13 18.05 -8.97
N ASP A 489 -9.89 18.45 -9.21
CA ASP A 489 -8.87 18.50 -8.17
C ASP A 489 -9.10 19.70 -7.24
N ALA A 490 -8.77 19.57 -5.96
CA ALA A 490 -9.00 20.62 -4.97
C ALA A 490 -8.28 21.95 -5.29
N THR A 491 -7.17 21.88 -6.04
CA THR A 491 -6.44 23.06 -6.50
C THR A 491 -7.14 23.78 -7.66
N ASN A 492 -8.11 23.17 -8.35
CA ASN A 492 -8.78 23.72 -9.53
C ASN A 492 -9.93 24.71 -9.21
N VAL A 493 -10.10 25.08 -7.94
CA VAL A 493 -10.96 26.20 -7.51
C VAL A 493 -10.48 27.54 -8.05
N VAL A 494 -9.19 27.62 -8.42
CA VAL A 494 -8.58 28.80 -9.03
C VAL A 494 -9.24 29.08 -10.38
N GLN A 495 -9.86 30.25 -10.51
CA GLN A 495 -10.59 30.62 -11.73
C GLN A 495 -9.70 31.26 -12.79
N ALA A 496 -8.69 32.04 -12.37
CA ALA A 496 -7.81 32.78 -13.26
C ALA A 496 -6.33 32.65 -12.85
N PRO A 497 -5.71 31.46 -13.03
CA PRO A 497 -4.27 31.36 -12.89
C PRO A 497 -3.57 32.23 -13.94
N VAL A 498 -2.35 32.67 -13.65
CA VAL A 498 -1.54 33.48 -14.59
C VAL A 498 -1.12 32.63 -15.79
N VAL A 499 -0.78 31.36 -15.54
CA VAL A 499 -0.36 30.39 -16.56
C VAL A 499 -0.59 28.96 -16.06
N CYS A 500 -0.93 28.05 -16.97
CA CYS A 500 -1.09 26.63 -16.68
C CYS A 500 0.00 25.77 -17.35
N GLY A 501 0.38 24.66 -16.72
CA GLY A 501 1.35 23.70 -17.25
C GLY A 501 0.84 22.26 -17.23
N ILE A 502 1.04 21.53 -18.33
CA ILE A 502 0.80 20.08 -18.41
C ILE A 502 2.13 19.37 -18.66
N SER A 503 2.69 18.78 -17.61
CA SER A 503 3.87 17.90 -17.68
C SER A 503 3.52 16.56 -18.36
N SER A 504 4.50 15.67 -18.51
CA SER A 504 4.36 14.43 -19.28
C SER A 504 3.15 13.58 -18.86
N LEU A 505 2.39 13.15 -19.86
CA LEU A 505 1.22 12.30 -19.72
C LEU A 505 1.56 10.84 -20.00
N GLY A 506 0.93 9.97 -19.22
CA GLY A 506 1.11 8.53 -19.30
C GLY A 506 0.04 7.81 -18.51
N TYR A 507 -0.02 6.49 -18.65
CA TYR A 507 -0.98 5.66 -17.95
C TYR A 507 -0.71 5.67 -16.43
N ASP A 508 -1.62 6.28 -15.69
CA ASP A 508 -1.64 6.21 -14.23
C ASP A 508 -3.07 6.47 -13.74
N HIS A 509 -3.43 5.87 -12.61
CA HIS A 509 -4.76 6.01 -12.01
C HIS A 509 -5.93 5.76 -12.98
N MET A 510 -5.79 4.77 -13.88
CA MET A 510 -6.76 4.46 -14.94
C MET A 510 -8.17 4.17 -14.39
N GLU A 511 -8.25 3.57 -13.20
CA GLU A 511 -9.50 3.30 -12.48
C GLU A 511 -10.32 4.57 -12.18
N ILE A 512 -9.67 5.74 -12.12
CA ILE A 512 -10.29 7.03 -11.74
C ILE A 512 -10.39 7.95 -12.95
N LEU A 513 -9.31 8.04 -13.74
CA LEU A 513 -9.17 9.02 -14.83
C LEU A 513 -9.64 8.49 -16.19
N GLY A 514 -9.81 7.17 -16.32
CA GLY A 514 -10.18 6.50 -17.57
C GLY A 514 -9.07 5.60 -18.11
N ASN A 515 -9.45 4.70 -19.02
CA ASN A 515 -8.58 3.63 -19.53
C ASN A 515 -7.78 4.01 -20.78
N THR A 516 -7.84 5.26 -21.24
CA THR A 516 -7.13 5.74 -22.44
C THR A 516 -6.33 7.00 -22.13
N LEU A 517 -5.28 7.28 -22.91
CA LEU A 517 -4.47 8.48 -22.71
C LEU A 517 -5.27 9.75 -22.99
N GLY A 518 -6.20 9.72 -23.94
CA GLY A 518 -7.10 10.83 -24.24
C GLY A 518 -8.04 11.15 -23.06
N ALA A 519 -8.56 10.13 -22.35
CA ALA A 519 -9.38 10.36 -21.15
C ALA A 519 -8.55 11.00 -20.02
N ILE A 520 -7.32 10.50 -19.81
CA ILE A 520 -6.38 11.04 -18.82
C ILE A 520 -5.99 12.49 -19.17
N ALA A 521 -5.72 12.76 -20.44
CA ALA A 521 -5.42 14.10 -20.95
C ALA A 521 -6.60 15.05 -20.75
N GLY A 522 -7.82 14.61 -21.04
CA GLY A 522 -9.03 15.41 -20.86
C GLY A 522 -9.29 15.81 -19.40
N GLU A 523 -9.06 14.90 -18.45
CA GLU A 523 -9.15 15.21 -17.01
C GLU A 523 -8.06 16.23 -16.58
N LYS A 524 -6.84 16.09 -17.10
CA LYS A 524 -5.72 16.99 -16.76
C LYS A 524 -5.85 18.37 -17.40
N ALA A 525 -6.30 18.43 -18.65
CA ALA A 525 -6.65 19.68 -19.34
C ALA A 525 -7.85 20.39 -18.69
N GLY A 526 -8.50 19.79 -17.69
CA GLY A 526 -9.51 20.45 -16.87
C GLY A 526 -9.01 21.65 -16.06
N ILE A 527 -7.68 21.85 -15.95
CA ILE A 527 -7.09 23.07 -15.37
C ILE A 527 -6.99 24.22 -16.37
N PHE A 528 -7.23 23.99 -17.66
CA PHE A 528 -7.23 25.07 -18.65
C PHE A 528 -8.39 26.03 -18.37
N LYS A 529 -8.08 27.32 -18.35
CA LYS A 529 -9.02 28.42 -18.12
C LYS A 529 -9.00 29.34 -19.32
N SER A 530 -10.16 29.86 -19.70
CA SER A 530 -10.29 30.60 -20.96
C SER A 530 -9.32 31.79 -21.02
N ARG A 531 -8.63 31.96 -22.16
CA ARG A 531 -7.62 33.01 -22.42
C ARG A 531 -6.40 33.01 -21.49
N VAL A 532 -6.26 31.99 -20.64
CA VAL A 532 -5.04 31.78 -19.86
C VAL A 532 -4.07 30.94 -20.69
N PRO A 533 -2.82 31.39 -20.89
CA PRO A 533 -1.82 30.64 -21.64
C PRO A 533 -1.51 29.32 -20.94
N ALA A 534 -1.27 28.29 -21.74
CA ALA A 534 -0.92 26.98 -21.26
C ALA A 534 0.30 26.44 -22.00
N PHE A 535 1.13 25.70 -21.27
CA PHE A 535 2.30 25.04 -21.84
C PHE A 535 2.22 23.54 -21.61
N THR A 536 2.67 22.77 -22.60
CA THR A 536 2.87 21.33 -22.43
C THR A 536 4.20 20.90 -23.02
N VAL A 537 4.63 19.70 -22.67
CA VAL A 537 5.83 19.04 -23.18
C VAL A 537 5.45 18.04 -24.28
N PRO A 538 6.39 17.42 -25.01
CA PRO A 538 6.03 16.38 -25.97
C PRO A 538 5.16 15.30 -25.32
N GLN A 539 4.04 15.00 -25.97
CA GLN A 539 3.06 14.01 -25.51
C GLN A 539 2.85 12.93 -26.57
N PRO A 540 2.33 11.76 -26.19
CA PRO A 540 1.76 10.83 -27.16
C PRO A 540 0.64 11.49 -27.97
N ASP A 541 0.52 11.15 -29.26
CA ASP A 541 -0.43 11.78 -30.19
C ASP A 541 -1.89 11.74 -29.71
N GLU A 542 -2.29 10.66 -29.04
CA GLU A 542 -3.64 10.56 -28.45
C GLU A 542 -3.88 11.64 -27.40
N ALA A 543 -2.89 11.89 -26.54
CA ALA A 543 -2.99 12.88 -25.49
C ALA A 543 -2.87 14.31 -26.05
N MET A 544 -1.91 14.55 -26.97
CA MET A 544 -1.70 15.87 -27.58
C MET A 544 -2.95 16.39 -28.27
N ARG A 545 -3.62 15.54 -29.08
CA ARG A 545 -4.87 15.91 -29.77
C ARG A 545 -5.96 16.38 -28.81
N VAL A 546 -6.12 15.73 -27.66
CA VAL A 546 -7.11 16.13 -26.66
C VAL A 546 -6.73 17.44 -25.97
N LEU A 547 -5.43 17.69 -25.72
CA LEU A 547 -4.98 18.97 -25.18
C LEU A 547 -5.27 20.11 -26.15
N GLU A 548 -4.95 19.94 -27.44
CA GLU A 548 -5.20 20.91 -28.50
C GLU A 548 -6.70 21.19 -28.69
N GLU A 549 -7.52 20.14 -28.78
CA GLU A 549 -8.97 20.25 -28.90
C GLU A 549 -9.57 21.01 -27.71
N LYS A 550 -9.10 20.70 -26.50
CA LYS A 550 -9.58 21.37 -25.28
C LYS A 550 -9.13 22.82 -25.22
N ALA A 551 -7.89 23.10 -25.62
CA ALA A 551 -7.35 24.45 -25.65
C ALA A 551 -8.07 25.32 -26.68
N SER A 552 -8.28 24.81 -27.89
CA SER A 552 -9.06 25.48 -28.95
C SER A 552 -10.47 25.81 -28.49
N ARG A 553 -11.17 24.86 -27.85
CA ARG A 553 -12.53 25.09 -27.32
C ARG A 553 -12.61 26.17 -26.24
N LEU A 554 -11.54 26.38 -25.48
CA LEU A 554 -11.50 27.35 -24.38
C LEU A 554 -10.80 28.66 -24.77
N ASP A 555 -10.36 28.81 -26.02
CA ASP A 555 -9.54 29.94 -26.47
C ASP A 555 -8.27 30.09 -25.60
N VAL A 556 -7.60 28.96 -25.36
CA VAL A 556 -6.37 28.86 -24.57
C VAL A 556 -5.18 28.85 -25.53
N PRO A 557 -4.24 29.80 -25.42
CA PRO A 557 -2.98 29.75 -26.15
C PRO A 557 -2.10 28.61 -25.63
N LEU A 558 -2.29 27.41 -26.19
CA LEU A 558 -1.48 26.23 -25.85
C LEU A 558 -0.20 26.19 -26.69
N GLN A 559 0.95 26.12 -26.03
CA GLN A 559 2.24 25.99 -26.69
C GLN A 559 2.99 24.72 -26.25
N LEU A 560 3.62 24.06 -27.23
CA LEU A 560 4.51 22.94 -27.00
C LEU A 560 5.91 23.44 -26.67
N VAL A 561 6.44 23.03 -25.52
CA VAL A 561 7.77 23.39 -25.04
C VAL A 561 8.74 22.24 -25.29
N ARG A 562 9.89 22.56 -25.88
CA ARG A 562 10.96 21.58 -26.10
C ARG A 562 11.76 21.36 -24.81
N PRO A 563 12.40 20.19 -24.64
CA PRO A 563 13.35 19.98 -23.55
C PRO A 563 14.44 21.06 -23.55
N LEU A 564 14.89 21.46 -22.36
CA LEU A 564 16.02 22.39 -22.23
C LEU A 564 17.28 21.77 -22.84
N ASP A 565 17.95 22.52 -23.72
CA ASP A 565 19.28 22.16 -24.20
C ASP A 565 20.31 22.34 -23.06
N PRO A 566 21.03 21.27 -22.65
CA PRO A 566 22.06 21.36 -21.61
C PRO A 566 23.15 22.41 -21.90
N ASN A 567 23.43 22.72 -23.17
CA ASN A 567 24.43 23.72 -23.54
C ASN A 567 24.06 25.14 -23.05
N MET A 568 22.78 25.40 -22.80
CA MET A 568 22.29 26.69 -22.27
C MET A 568 22.61 26.89 -20.79
N LEU A 569 23.15 25.88 -20.09
CA LEU A 569 23.51 25.94 -18.67
C LEU A 569 24.98 26.31 -18.43
N ASN A 570 25.73 26.73 -19.44
CA ASN A 570 27.15 27.14 -19.32
C ASN A 570 28.03 26.06 -18.65
N GLY A 571 27.80 24.78 -18.99
CA GLY A 571 28.53 23.64 -18.42
C GLY A 571 28.08 23.21 -17.02
N LEU A 572 27.07 23.87 -16.44
CA LEU A 572 26.46 23.48 -15.18
C LEU A 572 25.41 22.38 -15.38
N LYS A 573 25.14 21.59 -14.34
CA LYS A 573 24.08 20.58 -14.30
C LYS A 573 22.84 21.12 -13.60
N LEU A 574 21.68 20.56 -13.94
CA LEU A 574 20.44 20.82 -13.21
C LEU A 574 20.56 20.41 -11.74
N GLY A 575 19.84 21.13 -10.87
CA GLY A 575 19.78 20.85 -9.44
C GLY A 575 19.04 19.56 -9.08
N LEU A 576 18.23 19.03 -10.01
CA LEU A 576 17.64 17.69 -9.92
C LEU A 576 18.28 16.77 -10.97
N GLU A 577 18.61 15.56 -10.54
CA GLU A 577 19.29 14.58 -11.39
C GLU A 577 18.33 13.85 -12.34
N GLY A 578 18.88 13.37 -13.47
CA GLY A 578 18.20 12.55 -14.48
C GLY A 578 17.80 13.30 -15.75
N GLU A 579 17.91 12.65 -16.91
CA GLU A 579 17.69 13.26 -18.23
C GLU A 579 16.26 13.78 -18.45
N HIS A 580 15.28 13.10 -17.86
CA HIS A 580 13.87 13.52 -17.93
C HIS A 580 13.64 14.90 -17.26
N GLN A 581 14.58 15.38 -16.43
CA GLN A 581 14.47 16.70 -15.81
C GLN A 581 14.66 17.84 -16.80
N TYR A 582 15.34 17.65 -17.94
CA TYR A 582 15.45 18.69 -18.98
C TYR A 582 14.10 19.01 -19.62
N VAL A 583 13.20 18.02 -19.73
CA VAL A 583 11.81 18.22 -20.15
C VAL A 583 11.05 19.07 -19.11
N ASN A 584 11.21 18.74 -17.83
CA ASN A 584 10.56 19.45 -16.72
C ASN A 584 11.09 20.89 -16.57
N ALA A 585 12.39 21.09 -16.76
CA ALA A 585 13.08 22.37 -16.74
C ALA A 585 12.63 23.26 -17.90
N GLY A 586 12.53 22.73 -19.12
CA GLY A 586 11.97 23.45 -20.26
C GLY A 586 10.57 23.99 -19.95
N LEU A 587 9.68 23.14 -19.43
CA LEU A 587 8.34 23.56 -19.02
C LEU A 587 8.39 24.64 -17.91
N ALA A 588 9.26 24.49 -16.91
CA ALA A 588 9.41 25.47 -15.83
C ALA A 588 9.86 26.85 -16.36
N ILE A 589 10.82 26.90 -17.30
CA ILE A 589 11.27 28.13 -17.94
C ILE A 589 10.10 28.86 -18.62
N ALA A 590 9.27 28.13 -19.37
CA ALA A 590 8.11 28.71 -20.04
C ALA A 590 7.10 29.27 -19.04
N LEU A 591 6.78 28.52 -17.98
CA LEU A 591 5.87 28.95 -16.92
C LEU A 591 6.39 30.20 -16.20
N SER A 592 7.66 30.21 -15.78
CA SER A 592 8.28 31.35 -15.11
C SER A 592 8.31 32.59 -16.01
N SER A 593 8.67 32.44 -17.29
CA SER A 593 8.77 33.57 -18.23
C SER A 593 7.41 34.20 -18.51
N THR A 594 6.39 33.38 -18.76
CA THR A 594 5.04 33.89 -18.97
C THR A 594 4.46 34.51 -17.70
N TRP A 595 4.77 33.96 -16.53
CA TRP A 595 4.35 34.58 -15.27
C TRP A 595 4.97 35.98 -15.10
N LEU A 596 6.28 36.12 -15.28
CA LEU A 596 6.99 37.41 -15.20
C LEU A 596 6.45 38.42 -16.22
N GLN A 597 6.22 38.00 -17.47
CA GLN A 597 5.67 38.85 -18.52
C GLN A 597 4.28 39.37 -18.15
N ARG A 598 3.38 38.49 -17.69
CA ARG A 598 1.99 38.84 -17.37
C ARG A 598 1.84 39.60 -16.06
N THR A 599 2.84 39.55 -15.17
CA THR A 599 2.87 40.35 -13.94
C THR A 599 3.65 41.66 -14.09
N GLY A 600 4.21 41.96 -15.27
CA GLY A 600 4.88 43.23 -15.56
C GLY A 600 6.35 43.29 -15.12
N HIS A 601 7.00 42.15 -14.91
CA HIS A 601 8.37 42.05 -14.38
C HIS A 601 9.39 41.49 -15.38
N LEU A 602 9.02 41.34 -16.66
CA LEU A 602 9.94 40.88 -17.70
C LEU A 602 10.56 42.09 -18.42
N GLU A 603 11.84 42.37 -18.17
CA GLU A 603 12.63 43.41 -18.85
C GLU A 603 13.57 42.82 -19.94
N TYR A 604 13.31 41.60 -20.43
CA TYR A 604 14.20 40.94 -21.38
C TYR A 604 13.68 40.97 -22.83
N PRO A 605 14.54 41.26 -23.83
CA PRO A 605 14.17 41.18 -25.24
C PRO A 605 13.93 39.74 -25.68
N GLU A 606 12.88 39.50 -26.48
CA GLU A 606 12.38 38.20 -26.96
C GLU A 606 13.37 37.36 -27.79
N HIS A 607 14.64 37.77 -27.91
CA HIS A 607 15.63 37.21 -28.85
C HIS A 607 17.01 36.90 -28.26
N SER A 608 17.18 36.76 -26.94
CA SER A 608 18.47 36.30 -26.40
C SER A 608 18.67 34.80 -26.61
N THR A 609 19.78 34.42 -27.24
CA THR A 609 20.19 33.01 -27.44
C THR A 609 20.61 32.31 -26.14
N SER A 610 20.79 33.04 -25.04
CA SER A 610 21.18 32.54 -23.73
C SER A 610 20.07 32.70 -22.69
N LEU A 611 19.99 31.78 -21.73
CA LEU A 611 19.09 31.93 -20.58
C LEU A 611 19.56 33.06 -19.66
N PRO A 612 18.63 33.83 -19.04
CA PRO A 612 18.99 34.79 -18.01
C PRO A 612 19.77 34.14 -16.85
N GLU A 613 20.68 34.90 -16.24
CA GLU A 613 21.52 34.39 -15.15
C GLU A 613 20.69 33.85 -13.97
N GLN A 614 19.58 34.51 -13.64
CA GLN A 614 18.65 34.10 -12.60
C GLN A 614 18.01 32.74 -12.90
N TYR A 615 17.75 32.45 -14.19
CA TYR A 615 17.18 31.17 -14.62
C TYR A 615 18.20 30.06 -14.49
N ILE A 616 19.44 30.30 -14.96
CA ILE A 616 20.53 29.34 -14.80
C ILE A 616 20.72 29.05 -13.31
N LYS A 617 20.84 30.10 -12.47
CA LYS A 617 20.94 29.95 -11.01
C LYS A 617 19.78 29.14 -10.42
N GLY A 618 18.53 29.43 -10.79
CA GLY A 618 17.36 28.68 -10.31
C GLY A 618 17.32 27.22 -10.77
N LEU A 619 17.77 26.94 -11.99
CA LEU A 619 17.80 25.59 -12.55
C LEU A 619 18.95 24.75 -12.01
N THR A 620 20.09 25.36 -11.70
CA THR A 620 21.32 24.68 -11.22
C THR A 620 21.47 24.74 -9.70
N ALA A 621 20.69 25.57 -9.01
CA ALA A 621 20.68 25.63 -7.56
C ALA A 621 20.39 24.25 -6.98
N LYS A 622 21.05 23.92 -5.87
CA LYS A 622 20.81 22.66 -5.17
C LYS A 622 19.43 22.65 -4.54
N VAL A 623 18.43 22.29 -5.33
CA VAL A 623 17.04 22.08 -4.92
C VAL A 623 16.85 20.63 -4.53
N SER A 624 16.03 20.37 -3.51
CA SER A 624 15.76 19.00 -3.08
C SER A 624 14.28 18.65 -3.23
N LEU A 625 14.03 17.54 -3.91
CA LEU A 625 12.75 16.87 -3.93
C LEU A 625 13.00 15.45 -3.42
N GLN A 626 12.62 15.20 -2.17
CA GLN A 626 12.99 13.97 -1.47
C GLN A 626 12.45 12.74 -2.25
N GLY A 627 13.29 11.72 -2.42
CA GLY A 627 12.92 10.49 -3.13
C GLY A 627 12.72 10.63 -4.65
N ARG A 628 13.36 11.62 -5.28
CA ARG A 628 13.39 11.82 -6.74
C ARG A 628 14.83 11.92 -7.21
N ALA A 629 15.34 10.85 -7.82
CA ALA A 629 16.73 10.80 -8.29
C ALA A 629 17.73 11.33 -7.25
N GLN A 630 17.53 10.98 -5.97
CA GLN A 630 18.24 11.61 -4.87
C GLN A 630 19.46 10.77 -4.48
N ILE A 631 20.66 11.35 -4.61
CA ILE A 631 21.92 10.70 -4.24
C ILE A 631 22.33 11.12 -2.83
N VAL A 632 22.59 10.11 -2.00
CA VAL A 632 22.72 10.28 -0.56
C VAL A 632 23.85 9.41 -0.01
N PRO A 633 25.05 9.98 0.24
CA PRO A 633 26.13 9.28 0.93
C PRO A 633 25.77 9.02 2.41
N ASP A 634 26.05 7.82 2.93
CA ASP A 634 25.81 7.49 4.34
C ASP A 634 26.89 8.12 5.24
N ARG A 635 26.49 9.07 6.09
CA ARG A 635 27.42 9.79 6.97
C ARG A 635 27.74 9.08 8.28
N PHE A 636 27.13 7.92 8.55
CA PHE A 636 27.27 7.17 9.80
C PHE A 636 28.33 6.05 9.73
N ILE A 637 28.99 5.91 8.60
CA ILE A 637 30.18 5.08 8.47
C ILE A 637 31.36 5.93 8.95
N ASN A 638 31.93 5.56 10.11
CA ASN A 638 33.19 6.10 10.63
C ASN A 638 34.39 5.61 9.77
N SER A 639 34.37 5.91 8.47
CA SER A 639 35.47 5.66 7.53
C SER A 639 36.08 7.00 7.14
N GLU A 640 37.39 7.03 6.91
CA GLU A 640 38.13 8.17 6.36
C GLU A 640 37.58 8.63 4.99
N SER A 641 36.69 7.84 4.35
CA SER A 641 35.98 8.18 3.11
C SER A 641 34.44 8.05 3.21
N PRO A 642 33.66 9.15 3.23
CA PRO A 642 32.19 9.13 3.28
C PRO A 642 31.51 8.61 1.98
N GLU A 643 32.28 8.19 0.98
CA GLU A 643 31.77 7.66 -0.29
C GLU A 643 31.69 6.13 -0.34
N ASP A 644 31.95 5.43 0.76
CA ASP A 644 31.98 3.96 0.79
C ASP A 644 30.57 3.31 0.74
N LEU A 645 29.52 4.04 1.14
CA LEU A 645 28.12 3.65 1.00
C LEU A 645 27.28 4.82 0.49
N VAL A 646 26.68 4.68 -0.68
CA VAL A 646 25.87 5.72 -1.32
C VAL A 646 24.50 5.15 -1.68
N PHE A 647 23.44 5.83 -1.27
CA PHE A 647 22.05 5.52 -1.58
C PHE A 647 21.53 6.37 -2.75
N TYR A 648 20.86 5.74 -3.71
CA TYR A 648 20.25 6.34 -4.89
C TYR A 648 18.73 6.17 -4.77
N LEU A 649 18.08 7.11 -4.07
CA LEU A 649 16.68 7.02 -3.68
C LEU A 649 15.76 7.48 -4.82
N ASP A 650 14.81 6.63 -5.21
CA ASP A 650 13.77 7.01 -6.14
C ASP A 650 12.39 6.39 -5.82
N GLY A 651 11.33 7.13 -6.14
CA GLY A 651 9.94 6.73 -5.92
C GLY A 651 9.25 6.06 -7.11
N ALA A 652 10.00 5.55 -8.10
CA ALA A 652 9.48 4.85 -9.27
C ALA A 652 8.54 3.70 -8.91
N HIS A 653 7.42 3.59 -9.63
CA HIS A 653 6.34 2.63 -9.31
C HIS A 653 5.40 2.31 -10.48
N SER A 654 5.77 2.70 -11.69
CA SER A 654 5.19 2.27 -12.97
C SER A 654 6.31 1.79 -13.91
N PRO A 655 6.04 0.89 -14.87
CA PRO A 655 7.06 0.38 -15.79
C PRO A 655 7.94 1.46 -16.42
N GLU A 656 7.35 2.56 -16.88
CA GLU A 656 8.04 3.67 -17.51
C GLU A 656 8.95 4.42 -16.52
N SER A 657 8.46 4.63 -15.28
CA SER A 657 9.29 5.25 -14.24
C SER A 657 10.43 4.35 -13.76
N MET A 658 10.24 3.02 -13.80
CA MET A 658 11.30 2.06 -13.46
C MET A 658 12.43 2.12 -14.49
N GLU A 659 12.10 2.25 -15.77
CA GLU A 659 13.07 2.43 -16.84
C GLU A 659 13.83 3.76 -16.69
N ILE A 660 13.12 4.87 -16.46
CA ILE A 660 13.75 6.19 -16.25
C ILE A 660 14.69 6.17 -15.03
N CYS A 661 14.25 5.57 -13.92
CA CYS A 661 15.06 5.40 -12.71
C CYS A 661 16.31 4.56 -13.00
N ALA A 662 16.16 3.44 -13.71
CA ALA A 662 17.28 2.57 -14.09
C ALA A 662 18.32 3.28 -14.97
N ARG A 663 17.89 4.09 -15.96
CA ARG A 663 18.82 4.89 -16.78
C ARG A 663 19.58 5.91 -15.94
N TRP A 664 18.86 6.67 -15.10
CA TRP A 664 19.47 7.64 -14.19
C TRP A 664 20.49 6.98 -13.26
N PHE A 665 20.12 5.88 -12.61
CA PHE A 665 21.01 5.11 -11.74
C PHE A 665 22.25 4.66 -12.51
N SER A 666 22.06 4.10 -13.71
CA SER A 666 23.17 3.60 -14.52
C SER A 666 24.16 4.70 -14.92
N HIS A 667 23.69 5.88 -15.29
CA HIS A 667 24.55 7.02 -15.57
C HIS A 667 25.24 7.57 -14.31
N SER A 668 24.57 7.51 -13.16
CA SER A 668 25.09 8.05 -11.89
C SER A 668 26.14 7.17 -11.25
N VAL A 669 26.13 5.86 -11.50
CA VAL A 669 27.08 4.91 -10.90
C VAL A 669 28.37 4.70 -11.71
N GLN A 670 28.40 5.10 -12.99
CA GLN A 670 29.58 4.98 -13.84
C GLN A 670 30.64 6.04 -13.48
N PRO A 671 31.95 5.71 -13.54
CA PRO A 671 33.01 6.67 -13.26
C PRO A 671 33.03 7.79 -14.31
N PRO A 672 33.30 9.05 -13.93
CA PRO A 672 33.43 10.13 -14.89
C PRO A 672 34.59 9.84 -15.84
N GLY A 673 34.28 9.51 -17.11
CA GLY A 673 35.28 9.25 -18.16
C GLY A 673 34.94 8.17 -19.19
N THR A 674 33.85 7.42 -19.06
CA THR A 674 33.47 6.38 -20.05
C THR A 674 32.54 6.85 -21.18
N SER A 675 32.08 8.11 -21.18
CA SER A 675 31.42 8.66 -22.36
C SER A 675 32.47 8.95 -23.43
N ARG A 676 32.45 8.17 -24.52
CA ARG A 676 33.19 8.45 -25.75
C ARG A 676 32.70 9.77 -26.36
N SER A 677 33.26 10.88 -25.94
CA SER A 677 33.40 12.09 -26.75
C SER A 677 34.86 12.50 -26.71
N SER A 678 35.54 12.26 -27.82
CA SER A 678 36.87 12.78 -28.11
C SER A 678 36.87 14.31 -27.99
N HIS A 679 37.88 14.85 -27.31
CA HIS A 679 38.16 16.28 -27.03
C HIS A 679 37.65 16.80 -25.68
N ASP A 680 38.39 16.56 -24.60
CA ASP A 680 39.02 17.67 -23.88
C ASP A 680 40.11 17.18 -22.91
N TRP A 681 41.34 17.66 -23.10
CA TRP A 681 42.46 17.46 -22.19
C TRP A 681 42.67 18.76 -21.41
N VAL A 682 42.26 18.81 -20.14
CA VAL A 682 42.79 19.82 -19.22
C VAL A 682 43.17 19.15 -17.90
N GLN A 683 44.44 19.35 -17.56
CA GLN A 683 45.20 18.77 -16.46
C GLN A 683 44.53 18.99 -15.09
N ARG A 684 44.25 17.90 -14.38
CA ARG A 684 44.20 17.89 -12.92
C ARG A 684 45.19 16.85 -12.41
N HIS A 685 46.03 17.27 -11.47
CA HIS A 685 47.09 16.45 -10.87
C HIS A 685 46.53 15.15 -10.27
N PRO A 686 47.23 14.01 -10.42
CA PRO A 686 46.79 12.73 -9.90
C PRO A 686 47.05 12.69 -8.40
N ILE A 687 46.01 12.87 -7.60
CA ILE A 687 45.98 12.27 -6.25
C ILE A 687 45.55 10.83 -6.49
N GLU A 688 46.47 9.89 -6.30
CA GLU A 688 46.23 8.44 -6.31
C GLU A 688 45.16 8.07 -5.28
N THR A 689 43.90 8.19 -5.67
CA THR A 689 42.79 7.54 -4.97
C THR A 689 42.72 6.12 -5.51
N VAL A 690 43.10 5.15 -4.68
CA VAL A 690 42.94 3.71 -4.96
C VAL A 690 41.51 3.49 -5.47
N ARG A 691 41.36 3.12 -6.75
CA ARG A 691 40.04 2.81 -7.35
C ARG A 691 39.48 1.57 -6.66
N LYS A 692 38.61 1.77 -5.66
CA LYS A 692 37.81 0.70 -5.05
C LYS A 692 36.84 0.15 -6.08
N ASN A 693 36.65 -1.17 -6.11
CA ASN A 693 35.60 -1.79 -6.93
C ASN A 693 34.22 -1.39 -6.38
N SER A 694 33.26 -1.09 -7.25
CA SER A 694 31.89 -0.73 -6.84
C SER A 694 30.94 -1.91 -7.00
N GLU A 695 30.14 -2.20 -5.97
CA GLU A 695 29.08 -3.19 -6.00
C GLU A 695 27.70 -2.53 -5.95
N GLN A 696 26.85 -2.86 -6.93
CA GLN A 696 25.48 -2.36 -6.98
C GLN A 696 24.53 -3.32 -6.26
N ILE A 697 23.77 -2.78 -5.30
CA ILE A 697 22.74 -3.50 -4.54
C ILE A 697 21.38 -2.87 -4.80
N LEU A 698 20.38 -3.69 -5.10
CA LEU A 698 19.00 -3.24 -5.18
C LEU A 698 18.36 -3.32 -3.79
N LEU A 699 17.68 -2.26 -3.34
CA LEU A 699 16.81 -2.31 -2.17
C LEU A 699 15.39 -2.01 -2.65
N PHE A 700 14.55 -3.03 -2.73
CA PHE A 700 13.27 -2.92 -3.45
C PHE A 700 12.06 -3.23 -2.58
N ASN A 701 11.02 -2.43 -2.75
CA ASN A 701 9.68 -2.82 -2.34
C ASN A 701 8.60 -2.17 -3.22
N CYS A 702 7.49 -2.89 -3.44
CA CYS A 702 6.29 -2.32 -4.03
C CYS A 702 5.06 -2.70 -3.21
N MET A 703 3.96 -1.95 -3.35
CA MET A 703 2.69 -2.34 -2.73
C MET A 703 2.10 -3.56 -3.44
N SER A 704 1.29 -4.38 -2.75
CA SER A 704 0.63 -5.56 -3.32
C SER A 704 -0.36 -5.27 -4.47
N VAL A 705 -0.80 -4.01 -4.61
CA VAL A 705 -1.61 -3.54 -5.74
C VAL A 705 -0.79 -3.27 -7.01
N ARG A 706 0.53 -3.40 -6.94
CA ARG A 706 1.44 -3.28 -8.10
C ARG A 706 1.97 -4.66 -8.43
N ASP A 707 2.14 -4.91 -9.72
CA ASP A 707 2.67 -6.18 -10.21
C ASP A 707 4.21 -6.11 -10.29
N PRO A 708 4.95 -6.79 -9.39
CA PRO A 708 6.41 -6.84 -9.46
C PRO A 708 6.93 -7.50 -10.74
N GLN A 709 6.15 -8.36 -11.41
CA GLN A 709 6.50 -8.98 -12.69
C GLN A 709 6.56 -7.96 -13.83
N LEU A 710 5.89 -6.81 -13.71
CA LEU A 710 5.98 -5.72 -14.68
C LEU A 710 7.06 -4.69 -14.31
N LEU A 711 7.43 -4.60 -13.03
CA LEU A 711 8.35 -3.55 -12.56
C LEU A 711 9.82 -4.01 -12.60
N LEU A 712 10.13 -5.17 -12.03
CA LEU A 712 11.52 -5.64 -11.89
C LEU A 712 12.20 -5.93 -13.24
N PRO A 713 11.54 -6.55 -14.24
CA PRO A 713 12.19 -6.81 -15.52
C PRO A 713 12.61 -5.55 -16.28
N ASN A 714 11.76 -4.51 -16.28
CA ASN A 714 12.07 -3.24 -16.94
C ASN A 714 13.30 -2.58 -16.31
N LEU A 715 13.40 -2.61 -14.99
CA LEU A 715 14.54 -2.08 -14.26
C LEU A 715 15.83 -2.87 -14.56
N MET A 716 15.77 -4.20 -14.44
CA MET A 716 16.93 -5.05 -14.67
C MET A 716 17.44 -4.97 -16.12
N LYS A 717 16.53 -5.05 -17.10
CA LYS A 717 16.88 -4.99 -18.52
C LYS A 717 17.53 -3.65 -18.88
N THR A 718 17.01 -2.56 -18.33
CA THR A 718 17.53 -1.22 -18.60
C THR A 718 18.89 -1.00 -17.94
N CYS A 719 19.09 -1.45 -16.70
CA CYS A 719 20.43 -1.40 -16.09
C CYS A 719 21.43 -2.26 -16.88
N ALA A 720 21.04 -3.48 -17.28
CA ALA A 720 21.89 -4.38 -18.04
C ALA A 720 22.28 -3.81 -19.41
N SER A 721 21.36 -3.13 -20.11
CA SER A 721 21.67 -2.48 -21.39
C SER A 721 22.65 -1.30 -21.26
N HIS A 722 22.85 -0.78 -20.04
CA HIS A 722 23.84 0.25 -19.71
C HIS A 722 25.04 -0.32 -18.94
N GLY A 723 25.22 -1.65 -18.92
CA GLY A 723 26.37 -2.33 -18.31
C GLY A 723 26.36 -2.37 -16.79
N VAL A 724 25.21 -2.17 -16.14
CA VAL A 724 25.06 -2.18 -14.68
C VAL A 724 24.30 -3.43 -14.24
N TYR A 725 24.89 -4.21 -13.33
CA TYR A 725 24.33 -5.46 -12.83
C TYR A 725 24.27 -5.43 -11.31
N PHE A 726 23.12 -5.80 -10.75
CA PHE A 726 22.97 -5.90 -9.29
C PHE A 726 23.58 -7.20 -8.78
N LYS A 727 24.53 -7.09 -7.86
CA LYS A 727 25.11 -8.25 -7.18
C LYS A 727 24.11 -8.90 -6.22
N LYS A 728 23.30 -8.07 -5.56
CA LYS A 728 22.30 -8.53 -4.58
C LYS A 728 21.05 -7.67 -4.60
N ALA A 729 19.90 -8.28 -4.34
CA ALA A 729 18.65 -7.56 -4.06
C ALA A 729 18.17 -7.81 -2.62
N LEU A 730 17.80 -6.74 -1.93
CA LEU A 730 17.27 -6.75 -0.57
C LEU A 730 15.79 -6.35 -0.61
N PHE A 731 14.94 -7.16 0.04
CA PHE A 731 13.50 -6.92 0.12
C PHE A 731 13.10 -6.64 1.57
N VAL A 732 12.41 -5.52 1.77
CA VAL A 732 12.03 -5.01 3.10
C VAL A 732 10.54 -4.63 3.14
N PRO A 733 9.86 -4.79 4.29
CA PRO A 733 8.48 -4.36 4.45
C PRO A 733 8.35 -2.83 4.53
N ASN A 734 7.13 -2.34 4.26
CA ASN A 734 6.76 -0.92 4.41
C ASN A 734 6.41 -0.54 5.86
N THR A 735 6.62 -1.41 6.84
CA THR A 735 6.21 -1.18 8.23
C THR A 735 7.06 -0.08 8.88
N SER A 736 6.38 0.99 9.29
CA SER A 736 6.95 2.12 10.03
C SER A 736 6.95 1.81 11.52
N VAL A 737 8.13 1.62 12.12
CA VAL A 737 8.28 1.77 13.57
C VAL A 737 9.16 3.01 13.78
N ASN A 738 8.60 4.04 14.43
CA ASN A 738 9.29 5.29 14.72
C ASN A 738 10.45 5.02 15.68
N HIS A 739 11.67 4.91 15.16
CA HIS A 739 12.86 4.88 15.99
C HIS A 739 13.79 6.03 15.62
N LYS A 740 14.10 6.87 16.62
CA LYS A 740 15.12 7.91 16.55
C LYS A 740 16.47 7.19 16.46
N VAL A 741 17.19 7.29 15.34
CA VAL A 741 18.53 6.70 15.23
C VAL A 741 19.49 7.55 16.05
N GLY A 742 19.89 7.02 17.20
CA GLY A 742 20.81 7.68 18.12
C GLY A 742 20.58 7.36 19.60
N SER A 743 19.47 6.72 19.99
CA SER A 743 19.34 6.16 21.34
C SER A 743 19.75 4.70 21.35
N HIS A 744 20.65 4.31 22.26
CA HIS A 744 21.08 2.94 22.54
C HIS A 744 19.96 2.02 23.09
N SER A 745 18.70 2.33 22.84
CA SER A 745 17.55 1.54 23.28
C SER A 745 17.23 0.47 22.23
N LEU A 746 17.52 -0.78 22.55
CA LEU A 746 17.05 -1.95 21.81
C LEU A 746 15.51 -1.89 21.64
N PRO A 747 14.97 -2.32 20.49
CA PRO A 747 13.53 -2.33 20.26
C PRO A 747 12.84 -3.27 21.27
N PRO A 748 11.57 -3.00 21.66
CA PRO A 748 10.78 -4.01 22.34
C PRO A 748 10.64 -5.22 21.42
N THR A 749 11.08 -6.38 21.89
CA THR A 749 10.84 -7.69 21.26
C THR A 749 9.35 -8.03 21.34
N ASP A 750 8.50 -7.44 20.50
CA ASP A 750 7.13 -7.93 20.35
C ASP A 750 6.43 -7.46 19.05
N SER A 751 6.54 -8.30 18.02
CA SER A 751 5.55 -8.60 16.97
C SER A 751 6.26 -9.26 15.78
N GLN A 752 5.89 -10.50 15.43
CA GLN A 752 6.35 -11.14 14.19
C GLN A 752 5.85 -10.30 12.99
N VAL A 753 6.75 -9.59 12.32
CA VAL A 753 6.43 -8.86 11.09
C VAL A 753 6.10 -9.90 10.00
N ASP A 754 4.91 -9.81 9.38
CA ASP A 754 4.57 -10.64 8.23
C ASP A 754 5.43 -10.23 7.01
N LEU A 755 6.31 -11.14 6.59
CA LEU A 755 7.24 -10.95 5.46
C LEU A 755 6.80 -11.73 4.22
N SER A 756 5.58 -12.28 4.20
CA SER A 756 5.05 -13.07 3.08
C SER A 756 5.17 -12.34 1.75
N TRP A 757 4.86 -11.04 1.73
CA TRP A 757 5.00 -10.21 0.54
C TRP A 757 6.46 -10.02 0.13
N GLN A 758 7.38 -9.79 1.07
CA GLN A 758 8.81 -9.66 0.77
C GLN A 758 9.39 -10.95 0.20
N PHE A 759 8.97 -12.11 0.71
CA PHE A 759 9.32 -13.41 0.13
C PHE A 759 8.72 -13.60 -1.27
N ALA A 760 7.50 -13.11 -1.53
CA ALA A 760 6.94 -13.13 -2.87
C ALA A 760 7.78 -12.28 -3.86
N LEU A 761 8.21 -11.08 -3.45
CA LEU A 761 9.11 -10.23 -4.25
C LEU A 761 10.46 -10.91 -4.50
N GLN A 762 11.06 -11.52 -3.47
CA GLN A 762 12.29 -12.29 -3.59
C GLN A 762 12.16 -13.41 -4.62
N LYS A 763 11.05 -14.15 -4.60
CA LYS A 763 10.79 -15.23 -5.56
C LYS A 763 10.68 -14.71 -7.00
N VAL A 764 10.05 -13.54 -7.21
CA VAL A 764 10.01 -12.91 -8.54
C VAL A 764 11.42 -12.60 -9.03
N TRP A 765 12.25 -11.98 -8.18
CA TRP A 765 13.64 -11.66 -8.51
C TRP A 765 14.48 -12.90 -8.85
N GLU A 766 14.39 -13.96 -8.05
CA GLU A 766 15.15 -15.19 -8.25
C GLU A 766 14.78 -15.88 -9.56
N ASN A 767 13.48 -15.91 -9.91
CA ASN A 767 13.04 -16.45 -11.19
C ASN A 767 13.63 -15.68 -12.38
N LEU A 768 13.75 -14.35 -12.27
CA LEU A 768 14.35 -13.51 -13.31
C LEU A 768 15.86 -13.80 -13.46
N MET A 769 16.57 -14.01 -12.34
CA MET A 769 17.99 -14.35 -12.37
C MET A 769 18.28 -15.74 -12.96
N MET A 770 17.41 -16.73 -12.72
CA MET A 770 17.56 -18.07 -13.31
C MET A 770 17.19 -18.12 -14.79
N GLY A 771 16.22 -17.33 -15.24
CA GLY A 771 15.84 -17.22 -16.65
C GLY A 771 16.96 -16.67 -17.55
N ASN A 772 17.88 -15.86 -17.00
CA ASN A 772 19.03 -15.32 -17.73
C ASN A 772 20.23 -16.28 -17.81
N LYS A 773 20.25 -17.38 -17.06
CA LYS A 773 21.33 -18.39 -17.08
C LYS A 773 21.04 -19.57 -18.03
N GLY A 774 19.96 -19.50 -18.81
CA GLY A 774 19.60 -20.49 -19.83
C GLY A 774 20.36 -20.34 -21.13
N GLY A 775 21.69 -20.48 -21.07
CA GLY A 775 22.61 -20.49 -22.20
C GLY A 775 24.02 -20.74 -21.65
N ASP A 776 24.47 -21.99 -21.77
CA ASP A 776 25.78 -22.52 -21.39
C ASP A 776 26.12 -22.52 -19.89
N ASP A 777 25.95 -23.65 -19.20
CA ASP A 777 27.01 -24.66 -19.05
C ASP A 777 26.65 -25.72 -17.99
N ASN A 778 26.96 -26.98 -18.30
CA ASN A 778 26.84 -28.12 -17.39
C ASN A 778 28.06 -28.16 -16.45
N SER A 779 27.89 -27.90 -15.16
CA SER A 779 28.76 -28.51 -14.15
C SER A 779 28.06 -28.66 -12.80
N ALA A 780 27.99 -29.91 -12.35
CA ALA A 780 27.50 -30.30 -11.04
C ALA A 780 28.52 -29.90 -9.96
N GLY A 781 28.09 -29.10 -8.99
CA GLY A 781 28.87 -28.71 -7.81
C GLY A 781 28.14 -29.08 -6.53
N THR A 782 28.59 -30.17 -5.91
CA THR A 782 28.18 -30.71 -4.61
C THR A 782 28.39 -29.68 -3.49
N VAL A 783 27.36 -29.35 -2.71
CA VAL A 783 27.51 -28.60 -1.45
C VAL A 783 27.30 -29.54 -0.27
N ARG A 784 28.38 -29.74 0.49
CA ARG A 784 28.44 -30.43 1.78
C ARG A 784 27.73 -29.57 2.85
N GLU A 785 26.81 -30.17 3.60
CA GLU A 785 26.29 -29.62 4.85
C GLU A 785 27.33 -29.82 5.96
N GLU A 786 27.77 -28.73 6.59
CA GLU A 786 28.36 -28.76 7.93
C GLU A 786 27.45 -27.98 8.88
N LEU A 787 27.07 -28.68 9.95
CA LEU A 787 26.26 -28.25 11.07
C LEU A 787 27.09 -27.39 12.02
N THR A 788 26.60 -26.21 12.37
CA THR A 788 26.83 -25.63 13.72
C THR A 788 25.60 -24.87 14.18
N ASP A 789 25.15 -25.27 15.36
CA ASP A 789 24.07 -24.73 16.17
C ASP A 789 24.49 -23.36 16.74
N ASP A 790 23.67 -22.31 16.58
CA ASP A 790 23.42 -21.31 17.62
C ASP A 790 22.35 -20.27 17.22
N LYS A 791 21.62 -19.82 18.24
CA LYS A 791 20.42 -18.99 18.21
C LYS A 791 20.61 -17.61 17.55
N GLU A 792 20.02 -17.39 16.38
CA GLU A 792 19.53 -16.08 15.93
C GLU A 792 18.49 -16.28 14.81
N ILE A 793 17.48 -15.41 14.73
CA ILE A 793 16.39 -15.49 13.75
C ILE A 793 16.97 -15.45 12.33
N ALA A 794 17.07 -16.62 11.70
CA ALA A 794 17.86 -16.81 10.48
C ALA A 794 17.32 -15.98 9.30
N ILE A 795 18.11 -14.99 8.90
CA ILE A 795 18.07 -14.32 7.61
C ILE A 795 18.20 -15.42 6.54
N LYS A 796 17.13 -15.73 5.79
CA LYS A 796 17.23 -16.59 4.61
C LYS A 796 17.92 -15.82 3.48
N SER A 797 19.25 -15.84 3.53
CA SER A 797 20.15 -15.25 2.56
C SER A 797 20.41 -16.26 1.44
N CYS A 798 19.95 -15.96 0.22
CA CYS A 798 20.44 -16.61 -0.99
C CYS A 798 21.67 -15.84 -1.51
N GLU A 799 22.44 -16.44 -2.42
CA GLU A 799 23.65 -15.83 -2.99
C GLU A 799 23.39 -14.40 -3.51
N ASN A 800 22.27 -14.19 -4.22
CA ASN A 800 21.93 -12.93 -4.92
C ASN A 800 20.70 -12.19 -4.36
N SER A 801 20.12 -12.63 -3.24
CA SER A 801 18.91 -12.02 -2.66
C SER A 801 18.81 -12.18 -1.14
N ALA A 802 18.15 -11.26 -0.45
CA ALA A 802 17.85 -11.39 0.99
C ALA A 802 16.55 -10.66 1.38
N VAL A 803 15.86 -11.18 2.40
CA VAL A 803 14.69 -10.54 3.01
C VAL A 803 15.04 -10.09 4.42
N PHE A 804 14.71 -8.84 4.76
CA PHE A 804 14.92 -8.29 6.09
C PHE A 804 13.58 -7.95 6.76
N PRO A 805 13.49 -8.12 8.10
CA PRO A 805 12.26 -7.85 8.84
C PRO A 805 11.92 -6.35 8.91
N SER A 806 12.89 -5.48 8.63
CA SER A 806 12.71 -4.03 8.65
C SER A 806 13.76 -3.33 7.79
N LEU A 807 13.44 -2.11 7.33
CA LEU A 807 14.40 -1.25 6.64
C LEU A 807 15.64 -0.92 7.52
N PRO A 808 15.50 -0.60 8.82
CA PRO A 808 16.65 -0.41 9.71
C PRO A 808 17.60 -1.60 9.76
N SER A 809 17.08 -2.82 9.83
CA SER A 809 17.89 -4.04 9.82
C SER A 809 18.68 -4.19 8.52
N ALA A 810 18.08 -3.86 7.37
CA ALA A 810 18.77 -3.89 6.07
C ALA A 810 19.86 -2.81 5.97
N ILE A 811 19.61 -1.59 6.45
CA ILE A 811 20.61 -0.51 6.45
C ILE A 811 21.77 -0.85 7.40
N GLN A 812 21.48 -1.41 8.57
CA GLN A 812 22.52 -1.84 9.51
C GLN A 812 23.41 -2.92 8.88
N TRP A 813 22.80 -3.92 8.24
CA TRP A 813 23.54 -4.95 7.51
C TRP A 813 24.42 -4.37 6.39
N LEU A 814 23.94 -3.37 5.64
CA LEU A 814 24.73 -2.67 4.63
C LEU A 814 25.94 -1.96 5.25
N ARG A 815 25.75 -1.22 6.36
CA ARG A 815 26.83 -0.53 7.07
C ARG A 815 27.88 -1.51 7.59
N ASP A 816 27.46 -2.64 8.15
CA ASP A 816 28.37 -3.66 8.67
C ASP A 816 29.13 -4.37 7.53
N SER A 817 28.47 -4.60 6.38
CA SER A 817 29.10 -5.15 5.17
C SER A 817 30.21 -4.23 4.63
N VAL A 818 29.98 -2.91 4.62
CA VAL A 818 30.98 -1.91 4.22
C VAL A 818 32.17 -1.90 5.19
N ARG A 819 31.92 -1.98 6.50
CA ARG A 819 32.99 -2.05 7.52
C ARG A 819 33.87 -3.28 7.37
N GLN A 820 33.30 -4.39 6.93
CA GLN A 820 34.02 -5.64 6.65
C GLN A 820 34.77 -5.61 5.32
N SER A 821 34.27 -4.86 4.31
CA SER A 821 34.80 -4.82 2.94
C SER A 821 35.45 -3.46 2.62
N LYS A 822 36.61 -3.17 3.23
CA LYS A 822 37.29 -1.86 3.10
C LYS A 822 37.67 -1.46 1.65
N SER A 823 37.71 -2.42 0.72
CA SER A 823 38.09 -2.24 -0.70
C SER A 823 36.90 -2.10 -1.67
N VAL A 824 35.65 -2.13 -1.18
CA VAL A 824 34.44 -2.13 -2.01
C VAL A 824 33.53 -0.95 -1.69
N ARG A 825 33.06 -0.25 -2.71
CA ARG A 825 32.05 0.82 -2.61
C ARG A 825 30.66 0.25 -2.86
N PHE A 826 29.73 0.44 -1.93
CA PHE A 826 28.35 -0.04 -2.08
C PHE A 826 27.44 1.07 -2.62
N GLN A 827 26.80 0.80 -3.77
CA GLN A 827 25.82 1.71 -4.39
C GLN A 827 24.44 1.05 -4.31
N VAL A 828 23.60 1.56 -3.43
CA VAL A 828 22.29 0.96 -3.15
C VAL A 828 21.22 1.76 -3.87
N MET A 829 20.30 1.10 -4.57
CA MET A 829 19.14 1.76 -5.19
C MET A 829 17.83 1.42 -4.45
N PRO A 830 17.37 2.29 -3.54
CA PRO A 830 16.05 2.19 -2.93
C PRO A 830 14.94 2.61 -3.88
N VAL A 831 14.02 1.69 -4.18
CA VAL A 831 12.80 2.00 -4.94
C VAL A 831 11.57 1.79 -4.05
N PHE A 832 10.94 2.89 -3.63
CA PHE A 832 9.80 2.88 -2.70
C PHE A 832 8.72 3.91 -3.05
N ARG A 833 7.46 3.49 -3.13
CA ARG A 833 6.32 4.42 -3.33
C ARG A 833 6.02 5.30 -2.09
N ARG A 834 6.45 4.85 -0.90
CA ARG A 834 6.51 5.61 0.35
C ARG A 834 7.88 5.33 0.94
N LEU A 835 8.85 6.24 0.87
CA LEU A 835 10.00 6.09 1.76
C LEU A 835 9.49 6.30 3.18
N VAL A 836 9.72 5.31 4.02
CA VAL A 836 9.25 5.28 5.40
C VAL A 836 10.29 5.96 6.27
N TYR A 837 9.86 7.00 6.98
CA TYR A 837 10.32 7.50 8.28
C TYR A 837 11.68 7.02 8.79
N PHE A 838 12.75 7.30 8.06
CA PHE A 838 14.09 7.46 8.64
C PHE A 838 14.61 8.80 8.15
N VAL A 839 14.60 9.79 9.04
CA VAL A 839 15.54 10.89 8.99
C VAL A 839 16.91 10.24 9.06
N PHE A 840 17.52 9.99 7.91
CA PHE A 840 18.95 10.08 7.88
C PHE A 840 19.27 11.51 8.33
N HIS A 841 19.74 11.68 9.56
CA HIS A 841 20.11 13.01 10.08
C HIS A 841 21.24 13.56 9.22
N PHE A 842 20.89 14.33 8.18
CA PHE A 842 21.86 14.81 7.20
C PHE A 842 22.36 16.22 7.49
N HIS A 843 21.77 16.99 8.40
CA HIS A 843 22.25 18.32 8.77
C HIS A 843 22.32 18.46 10.30
N GLY A 844 23.55 18.60 10.80
CA GLY A 844 23.84 18.94 12.18
C GLY A 844 23.55 20.42 12.42
N THR A 845 22.29 20.78 12.66
CA THR A 845 21.89 21.88 13.55
C THR A 845 20.38 21.87 13.66
N LYS A 846 19.86 21.60 14.86
CA LYS A 846 18.72 22.30 15.45
C LYS A 846 18.67 21.91 16.93
N VAL A 847 18.93 22.92 17.74
CA VAL A 847 19.05 22.90 19.20
C VAL A 847 17.70 22.53 19.81
N TYR A 848 17.71 21.60 20.76
CA TYR A 848 16.53 21.26 21.57
C TYR A 848 16.39 22.26 22.73
N ILE A 849 15.20 22.80 22.92
CA ILE A 849 14.75 23.28 24.24
C ILE A 849 13.51 22.46 24.62
N SER A 850 13.58 21.87 25.80
CA SER A 850 12.69 20.87 26.37
C SER A 850 11.36 21.43 26.91
N GLY A 851 10.27 20.68 26.71
CA GLY A 851 8.99 20.82 27.42
C GLY A 851 8.00 19.71 27.01
N PRO A 852 7.15 19.17 27.91
CA PRO A 852 6.51 17.87 27.70
C PRO A 852 5.22 17.99 26.89
N CYS A 853 5.19 17.46 25.66
CA CYS A 853 4.03 16.85 24.98
C CYS A 853 4.40 16.54 23.52
N ASN A 854 4.80 15.30 23.22
CA ASN A 854 5.16 14.88 21.86
C ASN A 854 4.59 13.49 21.53
N TRP A 855 3.43 13.44 20.88
CA TRP A 855 2.78 12.22 20.34
C TRP A 855 1.87 12.56 19.14
N PHE A 856 2.40 12.91 17.97
CA PHE A 856 1.56 13.40 16.86
C PHE A 856 2.04 12.90 15.50
N VAL A 857 1.34 11.92 14.89
CA VAL A 857 1.01 11.89 13.44
C VAL A 857 -0.19 10.95 13.17
N THR A 858 -0.28 9.78 13.81
CA THR A 858 -1.52 8.96 13.83
C THR A 858 -2.53 9.43 14.88
N SER A 859 -2.05 10.23 15.84
CA SER A 859 -2.83 10.76 16.93
C SER A 859 -3.72 11.94 16.55
N CYS A 860 -3.65 12.60 15.39
CA CYS A 860 -4.51 13.79 15.19
C CYS A 860 -6.01 13.44 15.17
N TRP A 861 -6.41 12.34 14.54
CA TRP A 861 -7.80 11.86 14.59
C TRP A 861 -8.16 11.25 15.95
N ARG A 862 -7.21 10.55 16.58
CA ARG A 862 -7.40 9.96 17.91
C ARG A 862 -7.39 11.02 19.03
N CYS A 863 -6.70 12.13 18.85
CA CYS A 863 -6.66 13.31 19.72
C CYS A 863 -7.90 14.15 19.49
N VAL A 864 -8.43 14.27 18.27
CA VAL A 864 -9.78 14.84 18.05
C VAL A 864 -10.82 14.00 18.79
N GLU A 865 -10.77 12.66 18.71
CA GLU A 865 -11.63 11.77 19.52
C GLU A 865 -11.39 11.96 21.03
N ILE A 866 -10.15 12.00 21.51
CA ILE A 866 -9.82 12.19 22.94
C ILE A 866 -10.20 13.60 23.43
N HIS A 867 -10.07 14.64 22.61
CA HIS A 867 -10.40 16.02 22.95
C HIS A 867 -11.92 16.27 22.87
N GLN A 868 -12.64 15.54 21.99
CA GLN A 868 -14.11 15.45 21.98
C GLN A 868 -14.62 14.67 23.20
N GLU A 869 -13.94 13.61 23.62
CA GLU A 869 -14.24 12.86 24.84
C GLU A 869 -14.00 13.70 26.11
N MET A 870 -12.91 14.48 26.15
CA MET A 870 -12.63 15.44 27.23
C MET A 870 -13.67 16.57 27.29
N ARG A 871 -14.12 17.12 26.13
CA ARG A 871 -15.20 18.13 26.09
C ARG A 871 -16.55 17.58 26.51
N ARG A 872 -16.85 16.30 26.25
CA ARG A 872 -18.08 15.64 26.73
C ARG A 872 -18.05 15.36 28.23
N THR A 873 -16.88 15.10 28.80
CA THR A 873 -16.72 14.71 30.22
C THR A 873 -16.44 15.87 31.16
N THR A 874 -15.94 17.02 30.68
CA THR A 874 -15.65 18.19 31.53
C THR A 874 -16.49 19.41 31.13
N LYS A 875 -17.47 19.80 31.97
CA LYS A 875 -18.19 21.09 31.87
C LYS A 875 -17.28 22.27 32.26
N LEU A 876 -16.10 22.41 31.66
CA LEU A 876 -15.17 23.51 31.91
C LEU A 876 -14.94 24.30 30.62
N LYS A 877 -15.33 25.59 30.65
CA LYS A 877 -14.95 26.57 29.63
C LYS A 877 -13.42 26.78 29.68
N PRO A 878 -12.71 26.86 28.54
CA PRO A 878 -11.33 27.31 28.53
C PRO A 878 -11.25 28.82 28.86
N PRO A 879 -10.14 29.30 29.45
CA PRO A 879 -9.96 30.72 29.73
C PRO A 879 -9.87 31.49 28.41
N ILE A 880 -10.61 32.59 28.35
CA ILE A 880 -10.61 33.55 27.25
C ILE A 880 -9.22 34.18 27.16
N CYS A 881 -8.44 33.83 26.13
CA CYS A 881 -7.29 34.63 25.74
C CYS A 881 -7.82 35.84 24.97
N LYS A 882 -8.10 36.93 25.70
CA LYS A 882 -8.42 38.23 25.08
C LYS A 882 -7.16 38.74 24.39
N SER A 883 -7.30 39.12 23.13
CA SER A 883 -6.41 40.03 22.43
C SER A 883 -6.19 41.28 23.28
N VAL A 884 -4.97 41.50 23.75
CA VAL A 884 -4.49 42.80 24.21
C VAL A 884 -3.34 43.19 23.30
N GLU A 885 -3.48 44.36 22.70
CA GLU A 885 -2.58 44.96 21.73
C GLU A 885 -1.14 45.00 22.26
N LEU A 886 -0.22 44.44 21.47
CA LEU A 886 1.19 44.33 21.76
C LEU A 886 1.95 45.64 21.45
N HIS A 887 1.40 46.79 21.87
CA HIS A 887 2.02 48.10 21.63
C HIS A 887 2.47 48.84 22.90
N ASP A 888 1.95 48.48 24.09
CA ASP A 888 2.26 49.24 25.33
C ASP A 888 3.11 48.50 26.38
N PHE A 889 3.52 47.26 26.14
CA PHE A 889 4.32 46.49 27.13
C PHE A 889 5.84 46.59 26.92
N LEU A 890 6.31 47.18 25.82
CA LEU A 890 7.74 47.28 25.49
C LEU A 890 8.47 48.50 26.08
N TYR A 891 7.83 49.30 26.94
CA TYR A 891 8.47 50.49 27.55
C TYR A 891 8.79 50.37 29.06
N SER A 892 8.54 49.22 29.70
CA SER A 892 8.66 49.09 31.18
C SER A 892 9.69 48.08 31.69
N LEU A 893 10.24 47.18 30.85
CA LEU A 893 11.17 46.12 31.30
C LEU A 893 12.60 46.27 30.77
N GLY A 894 13.04 47.52 30.60
CA GLY A 894 14.44 47.87 30.46
C GLY A 894 14.99 48.41 31.78
N LYS A 895 15.32 47.53 32.76
CA LYS A 895 16.29 47.77 33.84
C LYS A 895 16.38 46.56 34.80
N SER A 896 17.57 46.35 35.35
CA SER A 896 18.03 45.30 36.30
C SER A 896 18.38 43.95 35.66
N HIS A 897 19.63 43.71 35.22
CA HIS A 897 20.86 43.40 35.97
C HIS A 897 20.79 42.13 36.87
N GLU A 898 21.69 41.20 36.51
CA GLU A 898 22.64 40.50 37.39
C GLU A 898 22.22 39.37 38.36
N ARG A 899 23.02 38.28 38.26
CA ARG A 899 23.28 37.18 39.23
C ARG A 899 22.11 36.19 39.39
N PHE A 900 22.19 34.95 38.90
CA PHE A 900 23.08 33.86 39.31
C PHE A 900 22.97 32.70 38.31
#